data_AF-A0A937T7N8-F1
#
_entry.id   AF-A0A937T7N8-F1
#
_cell.length_a   1.000
_cell.length_b   1.000
_cell.length_c   1.000
_cell.angle_alpha   90.00
_cell.angle_beta   90.00
_cell.angle_gamma   90.00
#
_symmetry.space_group_name_H-M   'P 1'
#
loop_
_entity.id
_entity.type
_entity.pdbx_description
1 polymer ?
#
loop_
_entity_poly.entity_id
_entity_poly.type
_entity_poly.pdbx_seq_one_letter_code
_entity_poly.pdbx_strand_id
1 'polypeptide(L)'
;MTVELGLTPLHRITVFEPADEQDLAASADTPSNGRLAKVAKAFVSSQAQGLFTLAAERFDAPLAPALAYWRDYAARYLSELCHTPEGADLQDEIPAPGSAELASLLLSVPPMQGAEYLTTGGLENIWRDLDAWVRVQIASSGEGLSGFLKQRAPLWHQVGRVCFHLAENRRDPDYPFAFLATYVPSLAGGSRVQYQPLRKALQQYAGAKNKKALIKLLSPIDAASKASPLVGELVKSGDLYQPLAWTPRQAFRFLKDVPMFEDSGVLVRLPDWWKKRSRPRVGVTIGERRQKKFDTQGMLDFQVQLALGDQVLSESEWRELMAAEDGLVLLRGQWVEVDRAKLSEALDHWKQVEKQAASGLSFIDGMRLLAGAPMDLDAEQDDQSQREWSFVNAGQWLGRILEDLRQPDNLKPAGAGGQLRATLRPYQETGVGWLSFMTGLGLGACLADDMGLGKTIQVLALLLTLKRHRGHKPSLLVLPASLLANWKSEIQRFAPTLRMRFVHPSESGKEELARMAENPGKIGKDADVVLTTYGMLLRQPWFLDVAWRIVVLDEAQAIKNPAARQTRTVKRLKSDMRIALTGTPVENRLSDLWSLLDFLCPGLLGTQKRFKEFTKSLEARDRDRYAPLRRLVQPYILRRLKTDRRVISDLPEKTEVRAFCGLSKRQAALYTKLVQELTEALEGLDGIKRRGLVLAYLMRFKQLCNHPSQLLGDGQFESADSGKFSRLSEICREIASRQEKTLVFTQFREMTDPLASFLTQIFGKAGLVLHGGTAVKQRKKRIDAFQRDGGPPFFVLSLKAGGTGLNLTAASHVIHFDRWWNPAVENQATDRAFRIGQQRNVLVHKFVCQGTIEERIDALIEEKTQLAADLLEGGTDKMLTEMTDSELIQMVSLDISRATL
;
A
#
# COMPACT_ATOMS: atom_id res chain seq x y z
N MET A 1 14.89 -8.34 -32.07
CA MET A 1 14.76 -6.89 -32.31
C MET A 1 16.12 -6.37 -32.72
N THR A 2 16.30 -6.08 -34.01
CA THR A 2 17.41 -5.28 -34.52
C THR A 2 17.05 -3.81 -34.30
N VAL A 3 17.74 -3.14 -33.38
CA VAL A 3 17.58 -1.70 -33.12
C VAL A 3 18.59 -0.98 -34.00
N GLU A 4 18.12 -0.15 -34.92
CA GLU A 4 18.99 0.72 -35.74
C GLU A 4 18.86 2.17 -35.28
N LEU A 5 20.01 2.86 -35.19
CA LEU A 5 20.08 4.28 -34.90
C LEU A 5 20.42 5.03 -36.18
N GLY A 6 19.76 6.17 -36.37
CA GLY A 6 20.11 7.11 -37.43
C GLY A 6 19.94 8.56 -36.95
N LEU A 7 20.25 9.49 -37.85
CA LEU A 7 20.21 10.92 -37.60
C LEU A 7 19.11 11.59 -38.43
N THR A 8 18.42 12.52 -37.81
CA THR A 8 17.52 13.43 -38.53
C THR A 8 18.29 14.63 -39.10
N PRO A 9 17.74 15.37 -40.08
CA PRO A 9 18.35 16.60 -40.60
C PRO A 9 18.62 17.69 -39.54
N LEU A 10 18.03 17.57 -38.34
CA LEU A 10 18.25 18.46 -37.20
C LEU A 10 19.36 17.94 -36.26
N HIS A 11 20.19 17.01 -36.70
CA HIS A 11 21.25 16.36 -35.91
C HIS A 11 20.74 15.61 -34.66
N ARG A 12 19.49 15.12 -34.69
CA ARG A 12 18.94 14.30 -33.58
C ARG A 12 19.07 12.82 -33.86
N ILE A 13 19.55 12.07 -32.88
CA ILE A 13 19.64 10.60 -32.95
C ILE A 13 18.25 10.01 -32.65
N THR A 14 17.75 9.16 -33.53
CA THR A 14 16.47 8.45 -33.34
C THR A 14 16.61 6.97 -33.68
N VAL A 15 15.69 6.17 -33.14
CA VAL A 15 15.51 4.76 -33.50
C VAL A 15 14.71 4.70 -34.80
N PHE A 16 15.19 3.93 -35.78
CA PHE A 16 14.45 3.62 -36.99
C PHE A 16 13.95 2.17 -36.94
N GLU A 17 12.71 1.96 -37.38
CA GLU A 17 12.18 0.61 -37.59
C GLU A 17 12.63 0.13 -38.99
N PRO A 18 13.20 -1.08 -39.11
CA PRO A 18 13.61 -1.61 -40.41
C PRO A 18 12.39 -1.80 -41.31
N ALA A 19 12.53 -1.48 -42.60
CA ALA A 19 11.43 -1.44 -43.56
C ALA A 19 10.93 -2.83 -44.05
N ASP A 20 11.53 -3.93 -43.60
CA ASP A 20 11.16 -5.30 -44.03
C ASP A 20 10.72 -6.15 -42.85
N GLU A 21 9.41 -6.25 -42.61
CA GLU A 21 8.78 -7.31 -41.82
C GLU A 21 8.70 -8.60 -42.65
N GLN A 22 9.83 -9.29 -42.83
CA GLN A 22 9.83 -10.67 -43.35
C GLN A 22 11.17 -11.37 -43.08
N ASP A 23 11.55 -11.48 -41.81
CA ASP A 23 12.22 -12.64 -41.21
C ASP A 23 12.83 -12.23 -39.87
N LEU A 24 12.44 -12.92 -38.79
CA LEU A 24 13.24 -13.25 -37.59
C LEU A 24 12.31 -13.73 -36.46
N ALA A 25 11.68 -14.88 -36.67
CA ALA A 25 11.15 -15.71 -35.59
C ALA A 25 12.18 -16.78 -35.22
N ALA A 26 13.24 -16.42 -34.49
CA ALA A 26 14.07 -17.36 -33.71
C ALA A 26 15.19 -16.62 -32.94
N SER A 27 14.91 -16.14 -31.72
CA SER A 27 15.83 -16.11 -30.55
C SER A 27 15.28 -15.14 -29.49
N ALA A 28 14.27 -15.55 -28.73
CA ALA A 28 13.62 -14.69 -27.74
C ALA A 28 14.17 -14.83 -26.30
N ASP A 29 15.21 -15.62 -26.06
CA ASP A 29 15.71 -15.89 -24.70
C ASP A 29 17.20 -15.58 -24.51
N THR A 30 17.62 -14.34 -24.82
CA THR A 30 18.93 -13.82 -24.41
C THR A 30 18.82 -12.50 -23.64
N PRO A 31 19.51 -12.34 -22.49
CA PRO A 31 19.49 -11.12 -21.68
C PRO A 31 19.85 -9.83 -22.43
N SER A 32 20.58 -9.92 -23.56
CA SER A 32 20.97 -8.78 -24.40
C SER A 32 19.79 -8.12 -25.10
N ASN A 33 18.74 -8.87 -25.48
CA ASN A 33 17.57 -8.32 -26.17
C ASN A 33 16.73 -7.39 -25.27
N GLY A 34 16.63 -7.70 -23.97
CA GLY A 34 15.97 -6.83 -23.00
C GLY A 34 16.71 -5.50 -22.76
N ARG A 35 18.05 -5.51 -22.82
CA ARG A 35 18.87 -4.29 -22.67
C ARG A 35 18.78 -3.37 -23.88
N LEU A 36 18.75 -3.92 -25.10
CA LEU A 36 18.56 -3.13 -26.32
C LEU A 36 17.16 -2.50 -26.40
N ALA A 37 16.12 -3.21 -25.97
CA ALA A 37 14.77 -2.65 -25.87
C ALA A 37 14.70 -1.48 -24.86
N LYS A 38 15.45 -1.56 -23.75
CA LYS A 38 15.58 -0.46 -22.78
C LYS A 38 16.28 0.76 -23.40
N VAL A 39 17.34 0.55 -24.19
CA VAL A 39 18.01 1.63 -24.93
C VAL A 39 17.07 2.28 -25.94
N ALA A 40 16.34 1.48 -26.73
CA ALA A 40 15.39 2.01 -27.70
C ALA A 40 14.32 2.87 -27.04
N LYS A 41 13.74 2.39 -25.92
CA LYS A 41 12.77 3.16 -25.13
C LYS A 41 13.35 4.47 -24.57
N ALA A 42 14.63 4.47 -24.19
CA ALA A 42 15.31 5.66 -23.71
C ALA A 42 15.49 6.72 -24.81
N PHE A 43 15.84 6.31 -26.03
CA PHE A 43 15.92 7.21 -27.19
C PHE A 43 14.56 7.82 -27.57
N VAL A 44 13.44 7.11 -27.33
CA VAL A 44 12.08 7.67 -27.49
C VAL A 44 11.80 8.80 -26.50
N SER A 45 12.36 8.73 -25.28
CA SER A 45 12.21 9.80 -24.28
C SER A 45 13.10 11.01 -24.58
N SER A 46 14.39 10.80 -24.83
CA SER A 46 15.31 11.84 -25.35
C SER A 46 16.61 11.22 -25.88
N GLN A 47 17.30 11.92 -26.79
CA GLN A 47 18.59 11.44 -27.30
C GLN A 47 19.66 11.35 -26.20
N ALA A 48 19.69 12.31 -25.27
CA ALA A 48 20.63 12.32 -24.16
C ALA A 48 20.40 11.13 -23.22
N GLN A 49 19.15 10.82 -22.88
CA GLN A 49 18.81 9.66 -22.08
C GLN A 49 19.14 8.35 -22.81
N GLY A 50 18.92 8.30 -24.13
CA GLY A 50 19.32 7.19 -24.99
C GLY A 50 20.83 6.93 -24.98
N LEU A 51 21.62 7.97 -25.25
CA LEU A 51 23.09 7.92 -25.24
C LEU A 51 23.65 7.51 -23.88
N PHE A 52 23.15 8.10 -22.80
CA PHE A 52 23.54 7.73 -21.44
C PHE A 52 23.24 6.25 -21.15
N THR A 53 22.02 5.80 -21.47
CA THR A 53 21.59 4.42 -21.22
C THR A 53 22.43 3.44 -22.04
N LEU A 54 22.73 3.78 -23.30
CA LEU A 54 23.55 2.98 -24.19
C LEU A 54 24.99 2.82 -23.65
N ALA A 55 25.59 3.87 -23.09
CA ALA A 55 26.92 3.78 -22.49
C ALA A 55 26.94 3.16 -21.08
N ALA A 56 25.84 3.26 -20.32
CA ALA A 56 25.73 2.72 -18.96
C ALA A 56 25.51 1.21 -18.91
N GLU A 57 24.91 0.63 -19.95
CA GLU A 57 24.59 -0.80 -20.04
C GLU A 57 25.78 -1.67 -20.48
N ARG A 58 25.73 -2.95 -20.11
CA ARG A 58 26.67 -3.97 -20.59
C ARG A 58 26.06 -4.79 -21.71
N PHE A 59 26.78 -4.97 -22.81
CA PHE A 59 26.36 -5.83 -23.91
C PHE A 59 27.32 -7.01 -24.02
N ASP A 60 26.77 -8.22 -23.93
CA ASP A 60 27.55 -9.46 -24.01
C ASP A 60 27.73 -9.92 -25.48
N ALA A 61 27.02 -9.29 -26.42
CA ALA A 61 27.16 -9.48 -27.87
C ALA A 61 27.69 -8.20 -28.55
N PRO A 62 28.41 -8.30 -29.69
CA PRO A 62 28.84 -7.14 -30.47
C PRO A 62 27.65 -6.27 -30.89
N LEU A 63 27.76 -4.96 -30.74
CA LEU A 63 26.75 -4.01 -31.18
C LEU A 63 26.89 -3.74 -32.69
N ALA A 64 25.77 -3.41 -33.35
CA ALA A 64 25.79 -2.89 -34.71
C ALA A 64 26.68 -1.63 -34.78
N PRO A 65 27.35 -1.34 -35.92
CA PRO A 65 28.34 -0.26 -36.03
C PRO A 65 27.84 1.10 -35.52
N ALA A 66 26.62 1.51 -35.88
CA ALA A 66 26.02 2.77 -35.43
C ALA A 66 25.83 2.83 -33.90
N LEU A 67 25.33 1.74 -33.30
CA LEU A 67 25.18 1.61 -31.85
C LEU A 67 26.54 1.60 -31.13
N ALA A 68 27.54 0.92 -31.70
CA ALA A 68 28.89 0.89 -31.15
C ALA A 68 29.54 2.29 -31.16
N TYR A 69 29.42 3.01 -32.27
CA TYR A 69 29.93 4.37 -32.41
C TYR A 69 29.32 5.33 -31.37
N TRP A 70 27.98 5.35 -31.24
CA TRP A 70 27.30 6.22 -30.29
C TRP A 70 27.51 5.82 -28.83
N ARG A 71 27.65 4.52 -28.55
CA ARG A 71 28.08 4.03 -27.23
C ARG A 71 29.46 4.59 -26.89
N ASP A 72 30.43 4.47 -27.79
CA ASP A 72 31.81 4.87 -27.53
C ASP A 72 31.93 6.39 -27.42
N TYR A 73 31.13 7.13 -28.19
CA TYR A 73 30.99 8.59 -28.07
C TYR A 73 30.49 9.00 -26.67
N ALA A 74 29.39 8.40 -26.20
CA ALA A 74 28.86 8.67 -24.86
C ALA A 74 29.74 8.13 -23.71
N ALA A 75 30.48 7.04 -23.95
CA ALA A 75 31.44 6.49 -23.00
C ALA A 75 32.63 7.45 -22.75
N ARG A 76 33.07 8.20 -23.77
CA ARG A 76 34.07 9.27 -23.60
C ARG A 76 33.57 10.36 -22.65
N TYR A 77 32.33 10.79 -22.84
CA TYR A 77 31.68 11.73 -21.93
C TYR A 77 31.64 11.21 -20.49
N LEU A 78 31.16 9.97 -20.28
CA LEU A 78 31.10 9.37 -18.94
C LEU A 78 32.47 9.20 -18.30
N SER A 79 33.52 8.95 -19.11
CA SER A 79 34.89 8.92 -18.62
C SER A 79 35.30 10.27 -18.05
N GLU A 80 35.13 11.36 -18.79
CA GLU A 80 35.45 12.71 -18.28
C GLU A 80 34.61 13.07 -17.05
N LEU A 81 33.32 12.74 -17.05
CA LEU A 81 32.42 12.93 -15.90
C LEU A 81 32.90 12.20 -14.64
N CYS A 82 33.33 10.94 -14.75
CA CYS A 82 33.85 10.17 -13.62
C CYS A 82 35.19 10.72 -13.11
N HIS A 83 35.91 11.47 -13.94
CA HIS A 83 37.11 12.20 -13.57
C HIS A 83 36.83 13.62 -13.08
N THR A 84 35.59 13.94 -12.66
CA THR A 84 35.22 15.20 -11.96
C THR A 84 35.18 14.98 -10.44
N PRO A 85 35.73 15.89 -9.59
CA PRO A 85 35.83 15.64 -8.15
C PRO A 85 34.45 15.64 -7.49
N GLU A 86 34.25 14.78 -6.49
CA GLU A 86 33.03 14.85 -5.67
C GLU A 86 33.03 16.16 -4.86
N GLY A 87 31.95 16.93 -4.96
CA GLY A 87 31.80 18.22 -4.28
C GLY A 87 32.33 19.44 -5.05
N ALA A 88 32.88 19.29 -6.26
CA ALA A 88 33.00 20.42 -7.17
C ALA A 88 31.59 20.88 -7.58
N ASP A 89 31.37 22.19 -7.72
CA ASP A 89 30.13 22.70 -8.29
C ASP A 89 29.96 22.07 -9.68
N LEU A 90 29.05 21.10 -9.81
CA LEU A 90 28.65 20.48 -11.09
C LEU A 90 27.95 21.48 -12.03
N GLN A 91 28.06 22.78 -11.73
CA GLN A 91 27.65 23.87 -12.60
C GLN A 91 28.56 23.97 -13.84
N ASP A 92 29.84 23.62 -13.70
CA ASP A 92 30.79 23.66 -14.82
C ASP A 92 30.49 22.57 -15.85
N GLU A 93 30.47 22.97 -17.12
CA GLU A 93 30.22 22.06 -18.24
C GLU A 93 31.40 21.11 -18.45
N ILE A 94 31.11 19.84 -18.74
CA ILE A 94 32.16 18.93 -19.20
C ILE A 94 32.54 19.34 -20.62
N PRO A 95 33.77 19.83 -20.87
CA PRO A 95 34.13 20.39 -22.17
C PRO A 95 34.03 19.32 -23.25
N ALA A 96 33.49 19.72 -24.41
CA ALA A 96 33.46 18.86 -25.59
C ALA A 96 34.89 18.55 -26.07
N PRO A 97 35.10 17.43 -26.80
CA PRO A 97 36.38 17.11 -27.41
C PRO A 97 36.91 18.27 -28.26
N GLY A 98 38.24 18.40 -28.35
CA GLY A 98 38.86 19.47 -29.15
C GLY A 98 38.52 19.35 -30.65
N SER A 99 38.64 20.45 -31.39
CA SER A 99 38.26 20.51 -32.82
C SER A 99 38.91 19.42 -33.69
N ALA A 100 40.19 19.09 -33.44
CA ALA A 100 40.89 18.01 -34.13
C ALA A 100 40.33 16.61 -33.80
N GLU A 101 39.89 16.42 -32.56
CA GLU A 101 39.27 15.16 -32.11
C GLU A 101 37.85 15.02 -32.65
N LEU A 102 37.05 16.10 -32.66
CA LEU A 102 35.72 16.12 -33.28
C LEU A 102 35.79 15.84 -34.79
N ALA A 103 36.80 16.37 -35.50
CA ALA A 103 37.01 16.06 -36.91
C ALA A 103 37.35 14.58 -37.12
N SER A 104 38.17 13.99 -36.24
CA SER A 104 38.49 12.55 -36.26
C SER A 104 37.25 11.69 -35.99
N LEU A 105 36.45 12.06 -34.99
CA LEU A 105 35.20 11.38 -34.66
C LEU A 105 34.23 11.42 -35.85
N LEU A 106 34.06 12.58 -36.47
CA LEU A 106 33.22 12.74 -37.66
C LEU A 106 33.66 11.84 -38.83
N LEU A 107 34.97 11.72 -39.08
CA LEU A 107 35.50 10.84 -40.12
C LEU A 107 35.34 9.34 -39.81
N SER A 108 35.15 8.99 -38.54
CA SER A 108 34.98 7.61 -38.07
C SER A 108 33.51 7.16 -37.99
N VAL A 109 32.58 8.01 -38.40
CA VAL A 109 31.14 7.71 -38.40
C VAL A 109 30.85 6.52 -39.32
N PRO A 110 30.25 5.42 -38.83
CA PRO A 110 29.89 4.29 -39.68
C PRO A 110 28.69 4.64 -40.58
N PRO A 111 28.47 3.92 -41.69
CA PRO A 111 27.26 4.06 -42.49
C PRO A 111 26.01 3.85 -41.63
N MET A 112 25.16 4.87 -41.55
CA MET A 112 23.86 4.86 -40.88
C MET A 112 22.92 5.86 -41.55
N GLN A 113 21.62 5.67 -41.41
CA GLN A 113 20.62 6.57 -42.00
C GLN A 113 20.82 7.99 -41.48
N GLY A 114 20.98 8.96 -42.39
CA GLY A 114 21.19 10.37 -42.07
C GLY A 114 22.61 10.74 -41.59
N ALA A 115 23.59 9.84 -41.74
CA ALA A 115 25.00 10.12 -41.42
C ALA A 115 25.55 11.35 -42.18
N GLU A 116 25.04 11.62 -43.39
CA GLU A 116 25.40 12.77 -44.23
C GLU A 116 25.04 14.12 -43.61
N TYR A 117 24.13 14.15 -42.64
CA TYR A 117 23.76 15.36 -41.92
C TYR A 117 24.69 15.66 -40.75
N LEU A 118 25.57 14.74 -40.34
CA LEU A 118 26.41 14.95 -39.17
C LEU A 118 27.56 15.91 -39.46
N THR A 119 27.78 16.87 -38.57
CA THR A 119 28.86 17.86 -38.64
C THR A 119 29.63 17.91 -37.32
N THR A 120 30.81 18.53 -37.30
CA THR A 120 31.58 18.75 -36.06
C THR A 120 30.78 19.58 -35.04
N GLY A 121 30.06 20.61 -35.51
CA GLY A 121 29.13 21.38 -34.68
C GLY A 121 27.91 20.56 -34.21
N GLY A 122 27.43 19.62 -35.03
CA GLY A 122 26.40 18.66 -34.64
C GLY A 122 26.85 17.75 -33.50
N LEU A 123 28.06 17.20 -33.58
CA LEU A 123 28.65 16.40 -32.49
C LEU A 123 28.81 17.22 -31.21
N GLU A 124 29.34 18.44 -31.30
CA GLU A 124 29.46 19.33 -30.13
C GLU A 124 28.11 19.62 -29.46
N ASN A 125 27.05 19.84 -30.24
CA ASN A 125 25.70 20.04 -29.71
C ASN A 125 25.13 18.78 -29.04
N ILE A 126 25.37 17.60 -29.61
CA ILE A 126 24.97 16.32 -28.99
C ILE A 126 25.71 16.11 -27.65
N TRP A 127 26.99 16.48 -27.56
CA TRP A 127 27.76 16.44 -26.32
C TRP A 127 27.18 17.36 -25.25
N ARG A 128 26.88 18.63 -25.61
CA ARG A 128 26.29 19.60 -24.68
C ARG A 128 24.90 19.18 -24.22
N ASP A 129 24.09 18.60 -25.09
CA ASP A 129 22.76 18.08 -24.74
C ASP A 129 22.86 16.90 -23.74
N LEU A 130 23.81 15.98 -23.97
CA LEU A 130 24.09 14.89 -23.02
C LEU A 130 24.54 15.45 -21.66
N ASP A 131 25.45 16.43 -21.67
CA ASP A 131 25.97 17.03 -20.45
C ASP A 131 24.92 17.79 -19.64
N ALA A 132 24.11 18.62 -20.31
CA ALA A 132 23.01 19.35 -19.69
C ALA A 132 22.00 18.39 -19.06
N TRP A 133 21.63 17.32 -19.78
CA TRP A 133 20.72 16.31 -19.26
C TRP A 133 21.28 15.61 -18.02
N VAL A 134 22.55 15.17 -18.04
CA VAL A 134 23.17 14.49 -16.90
C VAL A 134 23.28 15.41 -15.69
N ARG A 135 23.64 16.68 -15.86
CA ARG A 135 23.68 17.68 -14.77
C ARG A 135 22.31 17.85 -14.11
N VAL A 136 21.23 17.95 -14.90
CA VAL A 136 19.86 18.02 -14.38
C VAL A 136 19.50 16.75 -13.60
N GLN A 137 19.86 15.57 -14.13
CA GLN A 137 19.57 14.31 -13.43
C GLN A 137 20.31 14.20 -12.10
N ILE A 138 21.59 14.59 -12.04
CA ILE A 138 22.36 14.58 -10.80
C ILE A 138 21.74 15.55 -9.78
N ALA A 139 21.40 16.78 -10.19
CA ALA A 139 20.77 17.77 -9.31
C ALA A 139 19.41 17.27 -8.76
N SER A 140 18.61 16.60 -9.60
CA SER A 140 17.30 16.06 -9.20
C SER A 140 17.40 14.85 -8.25
N SER A 141 18.55 14.15 -8.23
CA SER A 141 18.72 12.93 -7.44
C SER A 141 18.91 13.19 -5.94
N GLY A 142 19.40 14.37 -5.56
CA GLY A 142 19.72 14.71 -4.16
C GLY A 142 20.91 13.95 -3.54
N GLU A 143 21.47 12.95 -4.24
CA GLU A 143 22.55 12.07 -3.75
C GLU A 143 23.92 12.37 -4.40
N GLY A 144 24.01 13.45 -5.18
CA GLY A 144 25.22 13.87 -5.90
C GLY A 144 25.66 12.91 -7.02
N LEU A 145 26.83 13.16 -7.61
CA LEU A 145 27.38 12.35 -8.72
C LEU A 145 27.54 10.86 -8.33
N SER A 146 27.95 10.61 -7.08
CA SER A 146 28.15 9.27 -6.52
C SER A 146 26.88 8.43 -6.53
N GLY A 147 25.81 8.95 -5.92
CA GLY A 147 24.52 8.27 -5.83
C GLY A 147 23.88 8.10 -7.21
N PHE A 148 23.96 9.13 -8.04
CA PHE A 148 23.50 9.06 -9.43
C PHE A 148 24.17 7.93 -10.21
N LEU A 149 25.51 7.84 -10.22
CA LEU A 149 26.22 6.76 -10.91
C LEU A 149 25.93 5.39 -10.30
N LYS A 150 25.84 5.28 -8.97
CA LYS A 150 25.49 4.02 -8.28
C LYS A 150 24.12 3.50 -8.69
N GLN A 151 23.16 4.39 -8.90
CA GLN A 151 21.79 4.03 -9.29
C GLN A 151 21.64 3.80 -10.80
N ARG A 152 22.23 4.68 -11.63
CA ARG A 152 21.95 4.78 -13.07
C ARG A 152 23.05 4.21 -13.96
N ALA A 153 24.30 4.15 -13.50
CA ALA A 153 25.44 3.62 -14.24
C ALA A 153 26.46 2.88 -13.33
N PRO A 154 26.09 1.73 -12.73
CA PRO A 154 26.90 1.08 -11.67
C PRO A 154 28.31 0.65 -12.09
N LEU A 155 28.54 0.45 -13.39
CA LEU A 155 29.86 0.13 -13.95
C LEU A 155 30.79 1.34 -13.96
N TRP A 156 30.23 2.52 -14.24
CA TRP A 156 30.95 3.79 -14.30
C TRP A 156 31.25 4.37 -12.92
N HIS A 157 30.43 4.07 -11.92
CA HIS A 157 30.67 4.43 -10.53
C HIS A 157 32.06 4.01 -10.01
N GLN A 158 32.65 2.95 -10.59
CA GLN A 158 33.95 2.42 -10.16
C GLN A 158 35.14 3.11 -10.82
N VAL A 159 34.93 3.82 -11.94
CA VAL A 159 35.99 4.45 -12.73
C VAL A 159 36.50 5.69 -12.01
N GLY A 160 37.81 5.89 -11.97
CA GLY A 160 38.41 7.08 -11.35
C GLY A 160 38.50 7.03 -9.82
N ARG A 161 38.05 5.94 -9.17
CA ARG A 161 38.02 5.80 -7.70
C ARG A 161 39.03 4.79 -7.16
N VAL A 162 39.49 5.06 -5.94
CA VAL A 162 40.27 4.11 -5.14
C VAL A 162 39.31 3.07 -4.54
N CYS A 163 39.71 1.79 -4.61
CA CYS A 163 38.94 0.70 -4.04
C CYS A 163 39.80 -0.13 -3.07
N PHE A 164 39.33 -0.26 -1.84
CA PHE A 164 39.86 -1.17 -0.83
C PHE A 164 39.16 -2.53 -0.93
N HIS A 165 39.96 -3.58 -1.05
CA HIS A 165 39.48 -4.96 -1.12
C HIS A 165 39.85 -5.66 0.16
N LEU A 166 38.88 -6.31 0.80
CA LEU A 166 39.09 -7.31 1.83
C LEU A 166 38.58 -8.66 1.30
N ALA A 167 39.44 -9.66 1.29
CA ALA A 167 39.12 -11.01 0.83
C ALA A 167 39.50 -12.05 1.88
N GLU A 168 38.80 -13.18 1.90
CA GLU A 168 39.11 -14.32 2.76
C GLU A 168 40.20 -15.18 2.12
N ASN A 169 41.26 -15.47 2.88
CA ASN A 169 42.35 -16.37 2.52
C ASN A 169 42.26 -17.65 3.35
N ARG A 170 41.61 -18.68 2.80
CA ARG A 170 41.44 -19.99 3.47
C ARG A 170 42.72 -20.82 3.59
N ARG A 171 43.83 -20.37 2.99
CA ARG A 171 45.10 -21.12 2.96
C ARG A 171 45.99 -20.80 4.16
N ASP A 172 45.71 -19.72 4.89
CA ASP A 172 46.49 -19.26 6.03
C ASP A 172 45.56 -19.06 7.25
N PRO A 173 45.60 -19.96 8.23
CA PRO A 173 44.73 -19.87 9.41
C PRO A 173 45.14 -18.74 10.37
N ASP A 174 46.41 -18.32 10.37
CA ASP A 174 46.92 -17.25 11.24
C ASP A 174 46.59 -15.86 10.65
N TYR A 175 46.61 -15.74 9.31
CA TYR A 175 46.22 -14.55 8.56
C TYR A 175 45.13 -14.85 7.52
N PRO A 176 43.89 -15.11 7.97
CA PRO A 176 42.81 -15.58 7.11
C PRO A 176 42.19 -14.49 6.22
N PHE A 177 42.73 -13.28 6.23
CA PHE A 177 42.24 -12.18 5.40
C PHE A 177 43.35 -11.54 4.59
N ALA A 178 43.02 -11.10 3.38
CA ALA A 178 43.91 -10.37 2.50
C ALA A 178 43.33 -8.99 2.18
N PHE A 179 44.15 -7.95 2.33
CA PHE A 179 43.82 -6.58 1.99
C PHE A 179 44.61 -6.09 0.77
N LEU A 180 43.95 -5.33 -0.10
CA LEU A 180 44.59 -4.67 -1.25
C LEU A 180 43.88 -3.35 -1.61
N ALA A 181 44.65 -2.28 -1.80
CA ALA A 181 44.16 -1.05 -2.42
C ALA A 181 44.41 -1.04 -3.94
N THR A 182 43.38 -0.71 -4.70
CA THR A 182 43.40 -0.69 -6.18
C THR A 182 42.77 0.59 -6.73
N TYR A 183 42.96 0.83 -8.02
CA TYR A 183 42.37 1.92 -8.78
C TYR A 183 41.87 1.40 -10.14
N VAL A 184 40.81 2.00 -10.65
CA VAL A 184 40.26 1.70 -12.00
C VAL A 184 40.49 2.92 -12.90
N PRO A 185 41.48 2.88 -13.82
CA PRO A 185 41.78 3.98 -14.72
C PRO A 185 40.70 4.19 -15.79
N SER A 186 40.16 3.09 -16.33
CA SER A 186 39.12 3.11 -17.36
C SER A 186 38.44 1.74 -17.47
N LEU A 187 37.33 1.68 -18.21
CA LEU A 187 36.70 0.43 -18.62
C LEU A 187 37.38 -0.09 -19.89
N ALA A 188 37.83 -1.34 -19.90
CA ALA A 188 38.45 -1.94 -21.09
C ALA A 188 37.37 -2.39 -22.09
N GLY A 189 37.56 -2.04 -23.37
CA GLY A 189 36.95 -2.67 -24.55
C GLY A 189 35.48 -3.10 -24.44
N GLY A 190 34.60 -2.22 -23.93
CA GLY A 190 33.17 -2.52 -23.79
C GLY A 190 32.82 -3.22 -22.47
N SER A 191 32.96 -2.50 -21.35
CA SER A 191 32.29 -2.81 -20.07
C SER A 191 32.99 -3.76 -19.07
N ARG A 192 34.29 -4.10 -19.24
CA ARG A 192 35.05 -4.86 -18.23
C ARG A 192 35.92 -3.94 -17.35
N VAL A 193 35.66 -3.94 -16.04
CA VAL A 193 36.44 -3.20 -15.04
C VAL A 193 37.81 -3.86 -14.86
N GLN A 194 38.90 -3.13 -15.09
CA GLN A 194 40.26 -3.60 -14.86
C GLN A 194 40.86 -2.89 -13.64
N TYR A 195 41.02 -3.64 -12.54
CA TYR A 195 41.70 -3.13 -11.34
C TYR A 195 43.20 -3.14 -11.54
N GLN A 196 43.85 -2.03 -11.21
CA GLN A 196 45.30 -1.96 -11.09
C GLN A 196 45.67 -1.72 -9.62
N PRO A 197 46.73 -2.36 -9.10
CA PRO A 197 47.27 -2.03 -7.79
C PRO A 197 47.58 -0.54 -7.70
N LEU A 198 47.19 0.10 -6.59
CA LEU A 198 47.34 1.54 -6.41
C LEU A 198 48.80 2.02 -6.62
N ARG A 199 49.77 1.17 -6.25
CA ARG A 199 51.21 1.39 -6.51
C ARG A 199 51.55 1.60 -7.99
N LYS A 200 50.91 0.85 -8.91
CA LYS A 200 51.14 1.00 -10.36
C LYS A 200 50.54 2.31 -10.88
N ALA A 201 49.39 2.72 -10.36
CA ALA A 201 48.78 4.00 -10.71
C ALA A 201 49.71 5.18 -10.33
N LEU A 202 50.28 5.16 -9.11
CA LEU A 202 51.26 6.16 -8.67
C LEU A 202 52.46 6.29 -9.61
N GLN A 203 53.00 5.17 -10.10
CA GLN A 203 54.13 5.16 -11.03
C GLN A 203 53.76 5.77 -12.40
N GLN A 204 52.56 5.48 -12.91
CA GLN A 204 52.08 6.00 -14.19
C GLN A 204 51.82 7.52 -14.16
N TYR A 205 51.12 8.01 -13.13
CA TYR A 205 50.81 9.44 -13.01
C TYR A 205 52.03 10.29 -12.64
N ALA A 206 53.00 9.74 -11.91
CA ALA A 206 54.28 10.40 -11.64
C ALA A 206 55.13 10.56 -12.91
N GLY A 207 55.14 9.55 -13.80
CA GLY A 207 55.88 9.58 -15.07
C GLY A 207 55.29 10.54 -16.13
N ALA A 208 53.97 10.75 -16.12
CA ALA A 208 53.26 11.55 -17.13
C ALA A 208 53.19 13.07 -16.85
N LYS A 209 53.86 13.59 -15.81
CA LYS A 209 53.77 15.00 -15.33
C LYS A 209 52.33 15.50 -15.03
N ASN A 210 51.35 14.60 -14.86
CA ASN A 210 49.95 14.98 -14.63
C ASN A 210 49.65 15.15 -13.12
N LYS A 211 50.18 16.24 -12.52
CA LYS A 211 50.03 16.54 -11.08
C LYS A 211 48.57 16.65 -10.63
N LYS A 212 47.67 17.13 -11.50
CA LYS A 212 46.24 17.33 -11.19
C LYS A 212 45.51 15.98 -11.01
N ALA A 213 45.78 15.01 -11.88
CA ALA A 213 45.21 13.66 -11.77
C ALA A 213 45.73 12.90 -10.53
N LEU A 214 47.01 13.08 -10.17
CA LEU A 214 47.60 12.46 -8.99
C LEU A 214 46.99 12.98 -7.67
N ILE A 215 46.82 14.29 -7.54
CA ILE A 215 46.17 14.91 -6.37
C ILE A 215 44.73 14.40 -6.24
N LYS A 216 44.02 14.31 -7.37
CA LYS A 216 42.66 13.80 -7.42
C LYS A 216 42.55 12.34 -6.95
N LEU A 217 43.49 11.48 -7.36
CA LEU A 217 43.53 10.08 -6.97
C LEU A 217 43.79 9.88 -5.47
N LEU A 218 44.61 10.75 -4.87
CA LEU A 218 45.04 10.63 -3.47
C LEU A 218 44.12 11.35 -2.47
N SER A 219 43.30 12.30 -2.94
CA SER A 219 42.40 13.06 -2.06
C SER A 219 41.44 12.19 -1.24
N PRO A 220 40.80 11.13 -1.78
CA PRO A 220 39.98 10.21 -0.99
C PRO A 220 40.76 9.45 0.08
N ILE A 221 42.02 9.12 -0.20
CA ILE A 221 42.90 8.40 0.73
C ILE A 221 43.31 9.33 1.88
N ASP A 222 43.62 10.60 1.59
CA ASP A 222 43.94 11.59 2.61
C ASP A 222 42.74 11.83 3.55
N ALA A 223 41.54 11.96 3.00
CA ALA A 223 40.30 12.06 3.77
C ALA A 223 40.08 10.83 4.66
N ALA A 224 40.19 9.62 4.09
CA ALA A 224 40.05 8.37 4.84
C ALA A 224 41.12 8.21 5.93
N SER A 225 42.34 8.70 5.71
CA SER A 225 43.44 8.64 6.68
C SER A 225 43.22 9.53 7.91
N LYS A 226 42.43 10.60 7.76
CA LYS A 226 42.03 11.49 8.87
C LYS A 226 40.83 10.96 9.63
N ALA A 227 39.92 10.25 8.93
CA ALA A 227 38.71 9.69 9.52
C ALA A 227 38.95 8.35 10.24
N SER A 228 39.85 7.50 9.73
CA SER A 228 40.15 6.18 10.30
C SER A 228 41.60 6.08 10.77
N PRO A 229 41.83 5.77 12.07
CA PRO A 229 43.16 5.51 12.60
C PRO A 229 43.89 4.38 11.85
N LEU A 230 43.16 3.33 11.45
CA LEU A 230 43.71 2.20 10.70
C LEU A 230 44.29 2.65 9.34
N VAL A 231 43.55 3.44 8.58
CA VAL A 231 44.03 3.96 7.28
C VAL A 231 45.17 4.96 7.50
N GLY A 232 45.10 5.78 8.54
CA GLY A 232 46.19 6.69 8.94
C GLY A 232 47.51 5.95 9.20
N GLU A 233 47.46 4.80 9.88
CA GLU A 233 48.62 3.93 10.12
C GLU A 233 49.15 3.31 8.80
N LEU A 234 48.27 2.82 7.93
CA LEU A 234 48.63 2.22 6.63
C LEU A 234 49.24 3.23 5.65
N VAL A 235 48.80 4.49 5.69
CA VAL A 235 49.37 5.56 4.86
C VAL A 235 50.76 5.97 5.37
N LYS A 236 50.94 6.12 6.69
CA LYS A 236 52.23 6.51 7.30
C LYS A 236 53.32 5.46 7.13
N SER A 237 52.95 4.18 7.25
CA SER A 237 53.86 3.04 7.04
C SER A 237 54.19 2.79 5.56
N GLY A 238 53.31 3.23 4.65
CA GLY A 238 53.40 2.90 3.22
C GLY A 238 52.80 1.53 2.86
N ASP A 239 52.25 0.81 3.83
CA ASP A 239 51.66 -0.52 3.67
C ASP A 239 50.38 -0.50 2.82
N LEU A 240 49.69 0.64 2.75
CA LEU A 240 48.50 0.82 1.90
C LEU A 240 48.78 0.47 0.42
N TYR A 241 50.02 0.64 -0.02
CA TYR A 241 50.42 0.44 -1.41
C TYR A 241 50.87 -1.00 -1.72
N GLN A 242 50.70 -1.93 -0.78
CA GLN A 242 51.10 -3.34 -0.91
C GLN A 242 49.94 -4.28 -0.52
N PRO A 243 49.91 -5.53 -1.03
CA PRO A 243 49.02 -6.55 -0.52
C PRO A 243 49.42 -6.93 0.92
N LEU A 244 48.45 -7.00 1.83
CA LEU A 244 48.68 -7.35 3.24
C LEU A 244 47.87 -8.57 3.64
N ALA A 245 48.44 -9.41 4.50
CA ALA A 245 47.71 -10.47 5.18
C ALA A 245 47.30 -9.98 6.58
N TRP A 246 46.04 -10.17 6.96
CA TRP A 246 45.43 -9.61 8.16
C TRP A 246 44.88 -10.68 9.08
N THR A 247 45.07 -10.44 10.38
CA THR A 247 44.41 -11.19 11.45
C THR A 247 42.90 -10.85 11.51
N PRO A 248 42.07 -11.70 12.13
CA PRO A 248 40.64 -11.41 12.31
C PRO A 248 40.37 -10.08 13.02
N ARG A 249 41.24 -9.67 13.95
CA ARG A 249 41.14 -8.39 14.66
C ARG A 249 41.36 -7.19 13.75
N GLN A 250 42.35 -7.26 12.86
CA GLN A 250 42.62 -6.19 11.88
C GLN A 250 41.49 -6.10 10.86
N ALA A 251 41.02 -7.25 10.35
CA ALA A 251 39.87 -7.30 9.46
C ALA A 251 38.62 -6.73 10.12
N PHE A 252 38.35 -7.04 11.38
CA PHE A 252 37.19 -6.50 12.10
C PHE A 252 37.25 -4.98 12.29
N ARG A 253 38.42 -4.42 12.61
CA ARG A 253 38.62 -2.96 12.66
C ARG A 253 38.34 -2.31 11.31
N PHE A 254 38.87 -2.89 10.23
CA PHE A 254 38.58 -2.41 8.88
C PHE A 254 37.09 -2.45 8.56
N LEU A 255 36.40 -3.53 8.92
CA LEU A 255 34.97 -3.71 8.66
C LEU A 255 34.09 -2.71 9.41
N LYS A 256 34.51 -2.26 10.61
CA LYS A 256 33.82 -1.21 11.38
C LYS A 256 33.97 0.18 10.74
N ASP A 257 35.12 0.46 10.16
CA ASP A 257 35.45 1.77 9.58
C ASP A 257 34.95 1.93 8.13
N VAL A 258 34.32 0.90 7.54
CA VAL A 258 33.78 0.93 6.16
C VAL A 258 32.93 2.17 5.86
N PRO A 259 31.96 2.58 6.70
CA PRO A 259 31.17 3.79 6.43
C PRO A 259 32.06 5.03 6.28
N MET A 260 33.10 5.16 7.11
CA MET A 260 34.05 6.28 7.05
C MET A 260 34.86 6.28 5.75
N PHE A 261 35.16 5.10 5.20
CA PHE A 261 35.86 4.97 3.91
C PHE A 261 34.95 5.42 2.76
N GLU A 262 33.70 4.96 2.76
CA GLU A 262 32.71 5.30 1.74
C GLU A 262 32.38 6.80 1.76
N ASP A 263 32.22 7.39 2.94
CA ASP A 263 32.02 8.84 3.14
C ASP A 263 33.23 9.66 2.67
N SER A 264 34.43 9.07 2.70
CA SER A 264 35.66 9.67 2.19
C SER A 264 35.86 9.49 0.67
N GLY A 265 34.89 8.90 -0.04
CA GLY A 265 34.95 8.66 -1.48
C GLY A 265 35.74 7.41 -1.89
N VAL A 266 36.11 6.54 -0.94
CA VAL A 266 36.79 5.27 -1.20
C VAL A 266 35.77 4.15 -1.34
N LEU A 267 35.85 3.39 -2.43
CA LEU A 267 35.00 2.21 -2.63
C LEU A 267 35.51 1.04 -1.80
N VAL A 268 34.60 0.27 -1.20
CA VAL A 268 34.98 -0.90 -0.40
C VAL A 268 34.37 -2.18 -0.97
N ARG A 269 35.22 -3.18 -1.21
CA ARG A 269 34.80 -4.53 -1.58
C ARG A 269 34.99 -5.47 -0.41
N LEU A 270 33.86 -6.02 0.04
CA LEU A 270 33.76 -6.88 1.21
C LEU A 270 33.45 -8.33 0.81
N PRO A 271 33.87 -9.31 1.62
CA PRO A 271 33.46 -10.69 1.46
C PRO A 271 31.94 -10.86 1.57
N ASP A 272 31.38 -11.86 0.87
CA ASP A 272 29.93 -12.03 0.80
C ASP A 272 29.28 -12.39 2.14
N TRP A 273 30.01 -13.03 3.05
CA TRP A 273 29.50 -13.35 4.39
C TRP A 273 29.26 -12.10 5.26
N TRP A 274 30.08 -11.05 5.08
CA TRP A 274 29.90 -9.78 5.78
C TRP A 274 28.73 -8.96 5.22
N LYS A 275 28.53 -9.00 3.90
CA LYS A 275 27.34 -8.39 3.27
C LYS A 275 26.04 -8.97 3.81
N LYS A 276 26.03 -10.27 4.15
CA LYS A 276 24.88 -10.94 4.78
C LYS A 276 24.75 -10.64 6.28
N ARG A 277 25.74 -9.97 6.89
CA ARG A 277 25.87 -9.73 8.34
C ARG A 277 25.49 -10.97 9.15
N SER A 278 26.17 -12.09 8.85
CA SER A 278 25.98 -13.34 9.56
C SER A 278 26.46 -13.15 11.00
N ARG A 279 25.51 -12.95 11.91
CA ARG A 279 25.77 -12.81 13.35
C ARG A 279 24.91 -13.83 14.10
N PRO A 280 25.44 -14.47 15.16
CA PRO A 280 24.62 -15.26 16.05
C PRO A 280 23.58 -14.35 16.70
N ARG A 281 22.37 -14.87 16.85
CA ARG A 281 21.24 -14.17 17.47
C ARG A 281 20.50 -15.14 18.36
N VAL A 282 19.74 -14.61 19.30
CA VAL A 282 18.80 -15.39 20.09
C VAL A 282 17.57 -15.68 19.23
N GLY A 283 17.38 -16.93 18.84
CA GLY A 283 16.23 -17.42 18.11
C GLY A 283 15.15 -17.89 19.07
N VAL A 284 13.96 -17.33 18.96
CA VAL A 284 12.81 -17.68 19.78
C VAL A 284 11.80 -18.43 18.92
N THR A 285 11.44 -19.65 19.29
CA THR A 285 10.42 -20.45 18.59
C THR A 285 9.15 -20.53 19.42
N ILE A 286 8.02 -20.19 18.80
CA ILE A 286 6.70 -20.18 19.44
C ILE A 286 5.77 -21.15 18.71
N GLY A 287 5.14 -22.09 19.41
CA GLY A 287 4.12 -22.96 18.82
C GLY A 287 4.69 -24.12 18.00
N GLU A 288 5.72 -24.81 18.49
CA GLU A 288 6.34 -25.98 17.81
C GLU A 288 5.42 -27.21 17.90
N ARG A 289 4.79 -27.46 19.05
CA ARG A 289 3.95 -28.64 19.28
C ARG A 289 2.48 -28.31 19.47
N ARG A 290 1.61 -29.16 18.90
CA ARG A 290 0.15 -29.04 19.04
C ARG A 290 -0.30 -29.37 20.48
N GLN A 291 -0.97 -28.42 21.14
CA GLN A 291 -1.65 -28.69 22.41
C GLN A 291 -3.03 -29.37 22.20
N LYS A 292 -3.44 -30.23 23.14
CA LYS A 292 -4.65 -31.08 23.02
C LYS A 292 -5.98 -30.30 23.08
N LYS A 293 -6.00 -29.08 23.61
CA LYS A 293 -7.13 -28.14 23.56
C LYS A 293 -6.56 -26.75 23.25
N PHE A 294 -6.82 -26.24 22.06
CA PHE A 294 -6.40 -24.91 21.66
C PHE A 294 -7.64 -24.03 21.51
N ASP A 295 -7.78 -23.07 22.41
CA ASP A 295 -8.67 -21.90 22.29
C ASP A 295 -7.82 -20.63 22.43
N THR A 296 -8.42 -19.44 22.42
CA THR A 296 -7.68 -18.17 22.62
C THR A 296 -6.96 -18.05 23.97
N GLN A 297 -7.32 -18.90 24.94
CA GLN A 297 -6.65 -19.03 26.24
C GLN A 297 -5.66 -20.21 26.25
N GLY A 298 -5.59 -20.98 25.16
CA GLY A 298 -4.68 -22.08 24.94
C GLY A 298 -3.25 -21.58 24.89
N MET A 299 -2.38 -22.29 25.61
CA MET A 299 -1.02 -21.86 25.82
C MET A 299 -0.13 -22.38 24.69
N LEU A 300 0.70 -21.53 24.12
CA LEU A 300 1.71 -21.88 23.12
C LEU A 300 2.98 -22.30 23.86
N ASP A 301 3.64 -23.33 23.35
CA ASP A 301 4.99 -23.65 23.77
C ASP A 301 5.95 -22.56 23.29
N PHE A 302 6.94 -22.28 24.12
CA PHE A 302 7.92 -21.21 23.95
C PHE A 302 9.30 -21.81 24.17
N GLN A 303 10.21 -21.64 23.21
CA GLN A 303 11.57 -22.16 23.29
C GLN A 303 12.56 -21.09 22.89
N VAL A 304 13.48 -20.76 23.80
CA VAL A 304 14.60 -19.86 23.53
C VAL A 304 15.82 -20.68 23.17
N GLN A 305 16.39 -20.41 22.00
CA GLN A 305 17.58 -21.11 21.50
C GLN A 305 18.54 -20.08 20.89
N LEU A 306 19.84 -20.38 20.92
CA LEU A 306 20.82 -19.60 20.17
C LEU A 306 20.87 -20.11 18.74
N ALA A 307 20.85 -19.20 17.77
CA ALA A 307 20.84 -19.55 16.36
C ALA A 307 21.76 -18.64 15.54
N LEU A 308 22.39 -19.20 14.52
CA LEU A 308 23.09 -18.48 13.48
C LEU A 308 22.25 -18.54 12.20
N GLY A 309 21.59 -17.42 11.87
CA GLY A 309 20.55 -17.44 10.83
C GLY A 309 19.40 -18.36 11.25
N ASP A 310 19.06 -19.34 10.40
CA ASP A 310 17.99 -20.33 10.66
C ASP A 310 18.49 -21.59 11.39
N GLN A 311 19.78 -21.67 11.74
CA GLN A 311 20.37 -22.88 12.33
C GLN A 311 20.64 -22.72 13.82
N VAL A 312 20.16 -23.67 14.62
CA VAL A 312 20.41 -23.74 16.07
C VAL A 312 21.88 -24.09 16.35
N LEU A 313 22.48 -23.38 17.31
CA LEU A 313 23.83 -23.61 17.81
C LEU A 313 23.83 -24.66 18.93
N SER A 314 24.81 -25.56 18.90
CA SER A 314 25.05 -26.52 19.97
C SER A 314 25.68 -25.85 21.20
N GLU A 315 25.58 -26.51 22.35
CA GLU A 315 26.15 -25.99 23.61
C GLU A 315 27.68 -25.84 23.54
N SER A 316 28.36 -26.69 22.78
CA SER A 316 29.80 -26.59 22.52
C SER A 316 30.15 -25.37 21.68
N GLU A 317 29.40 -25.11 20.61
CA GLU A 317 29.59 -23.92 19.74
C GLU A 317 29.31 -22.63 20.51
N TRP A 318 28.33 -22.65 21.42
CA TRP A 318 28.08 -21.52 22.32
C TRP A 318 29.25 -21.22 23.25
N ARG A 319 29.81 -22.26 23.90
CA ARG A 319 30.97 -22.10 24.77
C ARG A 319 32.17 -21.54 24.00
N GLU A 320 32.36 -21.97 22.76
CA GLU A 320 33.40 -21.47 21.87
C GLU A 320 33.21 -19.98 21.54
N LEU A 321 31.99 -19.55 21.20
CA LEU A 321 31.68 -18.14 20.94
C LEU A 321 31.89 -17.24 22.17
N MET A 322 31.51 -17.72 23.36
CA MET A 322 31.70 -16.98 24.61
C MET A 322 33.16 -16.97 25.09
N ALA A 323 33.99 -17.91 24.62
CA ALA A 323 35.42 -17.98 24.91
C ALA A 323 36.29 -17.16 23.93
N ALA A 324 35.81 -16.87 22.71
CA ALA A 324 36.53 -16.13 21.66
C ALA A 324 36.40 -14.61 21.78
N GLU A 325 37.49 -13.84 21.70
CA GLU A 325 37.49 -12.37 21.91
C GLU A 325 36.48 -11.64 20.99
N ASP A 326 35.97 -10.47 21.42
CA ASP A 326 35.04 -9.68 20.63
C ASP A 326 35.62 -9.37 19.24
N GLY A 327 34.90 -9.72 18.19
CA GLY A 327 35.40 -9.61 16.82
C GLY A 327 34.81 -10.63 15.86
N LEU A 328 35.68 -11.20 15.00
CA LEU A 328 35.31 -12.20 14.02
C LEU A 328 35.72 -13.59 14.51
N VAL A 329 34.76 -14.51 14.58
CA VAL A 329 34.96 -15.90 14.95
C VAL A 329 34.56 -16.79 13.78
N LEU A 330 35.34 -17.83 13.50
CA LEU A 330 35.02 -18.79 12.43
C LEU A 330 34.12 -19.89 13.00
N LEU A 331 32.85 -19.91 12.60
CA LEU A 331 31.87 -20.91 13.04
C LEU A 331 31.27 -21.63 11.83
N ARG A 332 31.28 -22.96 11.81
CA ARG A 332 30.78 -23.79 10.69
C ARG A 332 31.32 -23.36 9.32
N GLY A 333 32.58 -22.94 9.26
CA GLY A 333 33.22 -22.46 8.03
C GLY A 333 32.75 -21.07 7.56
N GLN A 334 32.11 -20.29 8.42
CA GLN A 334 31.68 -18.91 8.16
C GLN A 334 32.17 -17.96 9.25
N TRP A 335 32.70 -16.81 8.84
CA TRP A 335 33.09 -15.76 9.78
C TRP A 335 31.86 -15.02 10.30
N VAL A 336 31.71 -14.96 11.61
CA VAL A 336 30.59 -14.33 12.30
C VAL A 336 31.07 -13.25 13.25
N GLU A 337 30.33 -12.15 13.30
CA GLU A 337 30.56 -11.08 14.27
C GLU A 337 30.03 -11.48 15.65
N VAL A 338 30.87 -11.37 16.68
CA VAL A 338 30.51 -11.66 18.06
C VAL A 338 30.66 -10.40 18.91
N ASP A 339 29.58 -10.01 19.57
CA ASP A 339 29.52 -9.01 20.65
C ASP A 339 28.97 -9.73 21.89
N ARG A 340 29.86 -10.15 22.78
CA ARG A 340 29.48 -11.02 23.90
C ARG A 340 28.50 -10.34 24.86
N ALA A 341 28.68 -9.04 25.10
CA ALA A 341 27.87 -8.28 26.03
C ALA A 341 26.40 -8.24 25.55
N LYS A 342 26.19 -7.89 24.29
CA LYS A 342 24.84 -7.83 23.70
C LYS A 342 24.18 -9.19 23.55
N LEU A 343 24.94 -10.23 23.22
CA LEU A 343 24.44 -11.60 23.15
C LEU A 343 23.98 -12.12 24.52
N SER A 344 24.76 -11.85 25.58
CA SER A 344 24.39 -12.23 26.94
C SER A 344 23.14 -11.49 27.41
N GLU A 345 23.09 -10.17 27.18
CA GLU A 345 21.94 -9.33 27.55
C GLU A 345 20.65 -9.81 26.85
N ALA A 346 20.70 -10.04 25.53
CA ALA A 346 19.56 -10.56 24.78
C ALA A 346 19.12 -11.95 25.28
N LEU A 347 20.07 -12.84 25.59
CA LEU A 347 19.77 -14.18 26.09
C LEU A 347 19.13 -14.14 27.48
N ASP A 348 19.65 -13.31 28.39
CA ASP A 348 19.14 -13.17 29.74
C ASP A 348 17.72 -12.58 29.73
N HIS A 349 17.46 -11.59 28.88
CA HIS A 349 16.11 -11.06 28.64
C HIS A 349 15.15 -12.16 28.19
N TRP A 350 15.50 -12.91 27.13
CA TRP A 350 14.60 -13.94 26.60
C TRP A 350 14.41 -15.13 27.55
N LYS A 351 15.40 -15.47 28.38
CA LYS A 351 15.25 -16.43 29.48
C LYS A 351 14.35 -15.90 30.59
N GLN A 352 14.35 -14.60 30.86
CA GLN A 352 13.42 -13.98 31.80
C GLN A 352 11.98 -14.03 31.26
N VAL A 353 11.80 -13.76 29.96
CA VAL A 353 10.53 -13.92 29.25
C VAL A 353 10.06 -15.38 29.28
N GLU A 354 10.95 -16.35 29.06
CA GLU A 354 10.65 -17.80 29.18
C GLU A 354 10.18 -18.18 30.59
N LYS A 355 10.82 -17.65 31.63
CA LYS A 355 10.42 -17.85 33.03
C LYS A 355 9.06 -17.21 33.34
N GLN A 356 8.80 -16.01 32.82
CA GLN A 356 7.48 -15.36 32.95
C GLN A 356 6.39 -16.14 32.21
N ALA A 357 6.76 -16.75 31.08
CA ALA A 357 5.92 -17.63 30.27
C ALA A 357 5.95 -19.11 30.73
N ALA A 358 6.35 -19.42 31.97
CA ALA A 358 6.46 -20.81 32.45
C ALA A 358 5.12 -21.57 32.51
N SER A 359 3.98 -20.86 32.53
CA SER A 359 2.66 -21.46 32.34
C SER A 359 2.33 -21.72 30.86
N GLY A 360 3.04 -21.06 29.94
CA GLY A 360 2.89 -21.04 28.49
C GLY A 360 2.33 -19.70 28.01
N LEU A 361 2.53 -19.37 26.73
CA LEU A 361 2.13 -18.06 26.18
C LEU A 361 0.70 -18.07 25.67
N SER A 362 -0.08 -17.01 25.91
CA SER A 362 -1.35 -16.90 25.19
C SER A 362 -1.10 -16.78 23.68
N PHE A 363 -2.06 -17.22 22.86
CA PHE A 363 -1.94 -17.05 21.40
C PHE A 363 -1.72 -15.59 21.00
N ILE A 364 -2.39 -14.66 21.68
CA ILE A 364 -2.27 -13.23 21.44
C ILE A 364 -0.84 -12.74 21.71
N ASP A 365 -0.24 -13.17 22.82
CA ASP A 365 1.13 -12.76 23.17
C ASP A 365 2.15 -13.38 22.20
N GLY A 366 1.97 -14.64 21.80
CA GLY A 366 2.78 -15.26 20.77
C GLY A 366 2.71 -14.51 19.44
N MET A 367 1.52 -14.08 19.01
CA MET A 367 1.35 -13.30 17.78
C MET A 367 1.99 -11.92 17.85
N ARG A 368 1.95 -11.25 19.01
CA ARG A 368 2.64 -9.98 19.24
C ARG A 368 4.15 -10.14 19.12
N LEU A 369 4.72 -11.16 19.77
CA LEU A 369 6.14 -11.47 19.69
C LEU A 369 6.59 -11.75 18.26
N LEU A 370 5.83 -12.55 17.51
CA LEU A 370 6.10 -12.83 16.08
C LEU A 370 6.05 -11.58 15.20
N ALA A 371 5.26 -10.58 15.58
CA ALA A 371 5.20 -9.30 14.88
C ALA A 371 6.29 -8.31 15.33
N GLY A 372 7.14 -8.69 16.30
CA GLY A 372 8.18 -7.84 16.88
C GLY A 372 7.63 -6.80 17.87
N ALA A 373 6.46 -7.06 18.47
CA ALA A 373 5.86 -6.25 19.54
C ALA A 373 6.08 -6.92 20.91
N PRO A 374 6.21 -6.15 22.00
CA PRO A 374 6.43 -6.70 23.34
C PRO A 374 5.18 -7.47 23.84
N MET A 375 5.40 -8.43 24.75
CA MET A 375 4.30 -9.21 25.37
C MET A 375 3.46 -8.37 26.30
N ASP A 376 4.13 -7.75 27.29
CA ASP A 376 3.50 -6.78 28.16
C ASP A 376 3.73 -5.41 27.54
N LEU A 377 2.63 -4.85 27.10
CA LEU A 377 2.65 -3.53 26.56
C LEU A 377 2.80 -2.52 27.73
N ASP A 378 2.28 -2.80 28.94
CA ASP A 378 2.30 -1.93 30.12
C ASP A 378 3.69 -1.68 30.73
N ALA A 379 4.68 -2.45 30.33
CA ALA A 379 6.08 -2.20 30.69
C ALA A 379 6.69 -1.06 29.85
N GLU A 380 7.15 0.00 30.51
CA GLU A 380 8.04 1.00 29.92
C GLU A 380 9.46 0.43 29.78
N GLN A 381 9.69 -0.47 28.82
CA GLN A 381 11.02 -0.84 28.35
C GLN A 381 10.91 -1.78 27.14
N ASP A 382 11.48 -1.37 26.01
CA ASP A 382 12.44 -2.21 25.29
C ASP A 382 13.15 -1.37 24.22
N ASP A 383 14.45 -1.26 24.40
CA ASP A 383 15.38 -0.51 23.58
C ASP A 383 15.43 -1.13 22.16
N GLN A 384 15.35 -0.30 21.12
CA GLN A 384 15.43 -0.75 19.73
C GLN A 384 16.72 -1.53 19.44
N SER A 385 17.77 -1.30 20.24
CA SER A 385 19.08 -1.97 20.18
C SER A 385 19.02 -3.49 20.38
N GLN A 386 18.08 -4.00 21.19
CA GLN A 386 17.99 -5.42 21.55
C GLN A 386 17.31 -6.28 20.47
N ARG A 387 16.48 -5.67 19.62
CA ARG A 387 15.82 -6.35 18.48
C ARG A 387 16.79 -6.75 17.37
N GLU A 388 17.99 -6.17 17.33
CA GLU A 388 19.00 -6.56 16.36
C GLU A 388 19.63 -7.94 16.66
N TRP A 389 19.61 -8.34 17.93
CA TRP A 389 20.29 -9.54 18.45
C TRP A 389 19.35 -10.71 18.74
N SER A 390 18.07 -10.57 18.39
CA SER A 390 17.09 -11.65 18.51
C SER A 390 16.14 -11.71 17.32
N PHE A 391 15.52 -12.87 17.10
CA PHE A 391 14.43 -13.05 16.15
C PHE A 391 13.40 -14.03 16.71
N VAL A 392 12.14 -13.85 16.32
CA VAL A 392 11.04 -14.71 16.77
C VAL A 392 10.43 -15.39 15.55
N ASN A 393 10.38 -16.72 15.57
CA ASN A 393 9.83 -17.57 14.54
C ASN A 393 8.65 -18.39 15.05
N ALA A 394 7.68 -18.62 14.15
CA ALA A 394 6.60 -19.55 14.42
C ALA A 394 7.14 -20.98 14.22
N GLY A 395 6.95 -21.83 15.23
CA GLY A 395 7.26 -23.26 15.14
C GLY A 395 6.37 -23.97 14.13
N GLN A 396 6.66 -25.23 13.82
CA GLN A 396 6.02 -25.94 12.70
C GLN A 396 4.48 -25.98 12.81
N TRP A 397 3.94 -26.20 14.01
CA TRP A 397 2.51 -26.27 14.21
C TRP A 397 1.84 -24.90 14.01
N LEU A 398 2.34 -23.86 14.68
CA LEU A 398 1.80 -22.49 14.54
C LEU A 398 2.00 -21.94 13.13
N GLY A 399 3.13 -22.25 12.49
CA GLY A 399 3.40 -21.90 11.10
C GLY A 399 2.33 -22.43 10.15
N ARG A 400 1.95 -23.71 10.26
CA ARG A 400 0.87 -24.31 9.47
C ARG A 400 -0.48 -23.67 9.75
N ILE A 401 -0.82 -23.42 11.01
CA ILE A 401 -2.07 -22.72 11.36
C ILE A 401 -2.11 -21.32 10.72
N LEU A 402 -1.02 -20.55 10.82
CA LEU A 402 -0.94 -19.23 10.20
C LEU A 402 -0.98 -19.27 8.68
N GLU A 403 -0.43 -20.31 8.07
CA GLU A 403 -0.53 -20.55 6.63
C GLU A 403 -1.97 -20.86 6.23
N ASP A 404 -2.65 -21.78 6.90
CA ASP A 404 -4.06 -22.11 6.68
C ASP A 404 -4.99 -20.89 6.88
N LEU A 405 -4.67 -20.01 7.85
CA LEU A 405 -5.39 -18.76 8.06
C LEU A 405 -5.19 -17.75 6.93
N ARG A 406 -4.01 -17.74 6.29
CA ARG A 406 -3.68 -16.85 5.16
C ARG A 406 -4.09 -17.42 3.81
N GLN A 407 -4.18 -18.74 3.69
CA GLN A 407 -4.53 -19.49 2.49
C GLN A 407 -5.72 -20.42 2.79
N PRO A 408 -6.94 -19.89 2.84
CA PRO A 408 -8.09 -20.66 3.26
C PRO A 408 -8.48 -21.77 2.27
N ASP A 409 -7.97 -21.74 1.04
CA ASP A 409 -8.19 -22.78 0.03
C ASP A 409 -7.61 -24.14 0.43
N ASN A 410 -6.65 -24.16 1.37
CA ASN A 410 -6.08 -25.39 1.95
C ASN A 410 -7.02 -26.03 2.99
N LEU A 411 -8.00 -25.28 3.49
CA LEU A 411 -8.95 -25.78 4.49
C LEU A 411 -9.97 -26.71 3.84
N LYS A 412 -10.30 -27.80 4.54
CA LYS A 412 -11.38 -28.68 4.11
C LYS A 412 -12.69 -27.89 4.05
N PRO A 413 -13.47 -28.02 2.96
CA PRO A 413 -14.79 -27.40 2.88
C PRO A 413 -15.62 -27.84 4.08
N ALA A 414 -16.01 -26.89 4.93
CA ALA A 414 -17.00 -27.16 5.96
C ALA A 414 -18.34 -27.32 5.22
N GLY A 415 -18.83 -28.56 5.09
CA GLY A 415 -20.13 -28.80 4.49
C GLY A 415 -21.17 -27.93 5.22
N ALA A 416 -21.94 -27.13 4.48
CA ALA A 416 -22.89 -26.13 5.00
C ALA A 416 -24.04 -26.70 5.86
N GLY A 417 -23.97 -28.00 6.14
CA GLY A 417 -25.03 -28.82 6.69
C GLY A 417 -26.21 -28.90 5.71
N GLY A 418 -26.71 -30.10 5.41
CA GLY A 418 -27.86 -30.30 4.51
C GLY A 418 -29.19 -29.58 4.88
N GLN A 419 -29.18 -28.62 5.81
CA GLN A 419 -30.30 -27.74 6.14
C GLN A 419 -30.24 -26.36 5.46
N LEU A 420 -29.10 -25.98 4.84
CA LEU A 420 -29.03 -24.77 4.03
C LEU A 420 -29.80 -24.98 2.72
N ARG A 421 -30.82 -24.16 2.46
CA ARG A 421 -31.65 -24.20 1.24
C ARG A 421 -31.03 -23.36 0.10
N ALA A 422 -29.76 -23.59 -0.18
CA ALA A 422 -29.02 -22.97 -1.27
C ALA A 422 -27.72 -23.72 -1.55
N THR A 423 -27.24 -23.64 -2.80
CA THR A 423 -25.90 -24.09 -3.19
C THR A 423 -24.93 -22.93 -3.02
N LEU A 424 -23.89 -23.13 -2.22
CA LEU A 424 -22.81 -22.16 -2.08
C LEU A 424 -21.91 -22.20 -3.32
N ARG A 425 -21.41 -21.03 -3.73
CA ARG A 425 -20.34 -20.95 -4.74
C ARG A 425 -19.01 -21.44 -4.12
N PRO A 426 -18.02 -21.89 -4.92
CA PRO A 426 -16.76 -22.41 -4.38
C PRO A 426 -16.07 -21.46 -3.39
N TYR A 427 -15.97 -20.17 -3.72
CA TYR A 427 -15.40 -19.20 -2.78
C TYR A 427 -16.25 -19.08 -1.49
N GLN A 428 -17.58 -19.18 -1.57
CA GLN A 428 -18.42 -19.13 -0.37
C GLN A 428 -18.18 -20.35 0.52
N GLU A 429 -17.96 -21.53 -0.05
CA GLU A 429 -17.57 -22.73 0.69
C GLU A 429 -16.23 -22.55 1.40
N THR A 430 -15.21 -22.03 0.70
CA THR A 430 -13.92 -21.66 1.28
C THR A 430 -14.11 -20.68 2.45
N GLY A 431 -14.95 -19.66 2.28
CA GLY A 431 -15.21 -18.67 3.33
C GLY A 431 -15.94 -19.23 4.55
N VAL A 432 -16.88 -20.17 4.34
CA VAL A 432 -17.53 -20.90 5.44
C VAL A 432 -16.54 -21.82 6.15
N GLY A 433 -15.67 -22.51 5.41
CA GLY A 433 -14.57 -23.32 5.96
C GLY A 433 -13.64 -22.49 6.84
N TRP A 434 -13.23 -21.33 6.34
CA TRP A 434 -12.41 -20.37 7.08
C TRP A 434 -13.08 -19.87 8.36
N LEU A 435 -14.35 -19.45 8.28
CA LEU A 435 -15.11 -19.02 9.46
C LEU A 435 -15.27 -20.16 10.48
N SER A 436 -15.51 -21.39 10.01
CA SER A 436 -15.60 -22.57 10.87
C SER A 436 -14.26 -22.89 11.53
N PHE A 437 -13.15 -22.70 10.83
CA PHE A 437 -11.81 -22.90 11.38
C PHE A 437 -11.47 -21.84 12.43
N MET A 438 -11.69 -20.56 12.12
CA MET A 438 -11.51 -19.44 13.05
C MET A 438 -12.31 -19.63 14.34
N THR A 439 -13.59 -19.98 14.20
CA THR A 439 -14.46 -20.25 15.36
C THR A 439 -14.05 -21.52 16.11
N GLY A 440 -13.47 -22.52 15.45
CA GLY A 440 -12.89 -23.69 16.12
C GLY A 440 -11.65 -23.37 16.95
N LEU A 441 -10.91 -22.31 16.59
CA LEU A 441 -9.69 -21.87 17.27
C LEU A 441 -9.93 -20.82 18.38
N GLY A 442 -11.14 -20.32 18.57
CA GLY A 442 -11.36 -19.21 19.51
C GLY A 442 -11.13 -17.81 18.93
N LEU A 443 -10.80 -17.70 17.64
CA LEU A 443 -10.32 -16.45 17.04
C LEU A 443 -11.46 -15.64 16.41
N GLY A 444 -11.38 -14.31 16.55
CA GLY A 444 -12.30 -13.40 15.89
C GLY A 444 -12.00 -13.25 14.41
N ALA A 445 -13.05 -13.16 13.58
CA ALA A 445 -12.91 -13.16 12.13
C ALA A 445 -13.55 -11.93 11.47
N CYS A 446 -12.84 -11.31 10.52
CA CYS A 446 -13.37 -10.27 9.64
C CYS A 446 -13.64 -10.86 8.25
N LEU A 447 -14.91 -11.02 7.88
CA LEU A 447 -15.28 -11.32 6.50
C LEU A 447 -15.50 -10.01 5.75
N ALA A 448 -14.46 -9.62 5.02
CA ALA A 448 -14.32 -8.37 4.30
C ALA A 448 -14.57 -8.49 2.79
N ASP A 449 -15.24 -9.56 2.34
CA ASP A 449 -15.64 -9.75 0.94
C ASP A 449 -16.36 -8.52 0.38
N ASP A 450 -16.12 -8.23 -0.89
CA ASP A 450 -16.82 -7.19 -1.61
C ASP A 450 -18.33 -7.36 -1.52
N MET A 451 -19.00 -6.21 -1.53
CA MET A 451 -20.41 -6.19 -1.24
C MET A 451 -21.25 -6.77 -2.37
N GLY A 452 -21.61 -8.02 -2.24
CA GLY A 452 -22.36 -8.70 -3.29
C GLY A 452 -22.04 -10.17 -3.37
N LEU A 453 -20.87 -10.54 -2.85
CA LEU A 453 -20.36 -11.90 -2.79
C LEU A 453 -21.11 -12.81 -1.80
N GLY A 454 -22.15 -12.31 -1.12
CA GLY A 454 -22.96 -13.12 -0.20
C GLY A 454 -22.27 -13.41 1.13
N LYS A 455 -21.89 -12.36 1.88
CA LYS A 455 -21.41 -12.52 3.26
C LYS A 455 -22.50 -13.12 4.17
N THR A 456 -23.75 -12.68 3.98
CA THR A 456 -24.90 -13.14 4.76
C THR A 456 -25.11 -14.65 4.65
N ILE A 457 -25.10 -15.21 3.44
CA ILE A 457 -25.30 -16.66 3.25
C ILE A 457 -24.17 -17.48 3.87
N GLN A 458 -22.92 -16.98 3.84
CA GLN A 458 -21.78 -17.62 4.51
C GLN A 458 -21.97 -17.65 6.04
N VAL A 459 -22.44 -16.56 6.64
CA VAL A 459 -22.76 -16.52 8.08
C VAL A 459 -23.93 -17.43 8.43
N LEU A 460 -24.98 -17.50 7.59
CA LEU A 460 -26.10 -18.41 7.81
C LEU A 460 -25.66 -19.88 7.78
N ALA A 461 -24.79 -20.24 6.84
CA ALA A 461 -24.19 -21.57 6.78
C ALA A 461 -23.39 -21.89 8.05
N LEU A 462 -22.56 -20.96 8.53
CA LEU A 462 -21.85 -21.11 9.80
C LEU A 462 -22.82 -21.31 10.99
N LEU A 463 -23.86 -20.49 11.10
CA LEU A 463 -24.85 -20.57 12.17
C LEU A 463 -25.58 -21.94 12.19
N LEU A 464 -25.92 -22.47 11.01
CA LEU A 464 -26.50 -23.80 10.87
C LEU A 464 -25.54 -24.91 11.31
N THR A 465 -24.25 -24.79 10.98
CA THR A 465 -23.21 -25.71 11.46
C THR A 465 -23.09 -25.65 12.98
N LEU A 466 -23.01 -24.45 13.56
CA LEU A 466 -22.91 -24.25 15.01
C LEU A 466 -24.15 -24.72 15.77
N LYS A 467 -25.35 -24.67 15.17
CA LYS A 467 -26.58 -25.18 15.77
C LYS A 467 -26.51 -26.68 16.07
N ARG A 468 -25.77 -27.45 15.26
CA ARG A 468 -25.61 -28.91 15.44
C ARG A 468 -24.79 -29.25 16.68
N HIS A 469 -23.87 -28.37 17.06
CA HIS A 469 -23.08 -28.51 18.27
C HIS A 469 -23.94 -28.12 19.50
N ARG A 470 -24.30 -29.13 20.31
CA ARG A 470 -25.18 -28.98 21.47
C ARG A 470 -24.62 -27.94 22.46
N GLY A 471 -25.44 -26.94 22.80
CA GLY A 471 -25.20 -25.99 23.90
C GLY A 471 -26.27 -24.89 23.92
N HIS A 472 -26.47 -24.24 25.07
CA HIS A 472 -27.60 -23.32 25.31
C HIS A 472 -27.32 -21.84 24.98
N LYS A 473 -26.12 -21.49 24.51
CA LYS A 473 -25.77 -20.09 24.20
C LYS A 473 -26.31 -19.68 22.82
N PRO A 474 -27.13 -18.62 22.72
CA PRO A 474 -27.61 -18.10 21.44
C PRO A 474 -26.54 -17.27 20.73
N SER A 475 -26.74 -17.02 19.44
CA SER A 475 -25.91 -16.10 18.64
C SER A 475 -26.57 -14.72 18.55
N LEU A 476 -25.78 -13.64 18.51
CA LEU A 476 -26.26 -12.27 18.38
C LEU A 476 -25.82 -11.67 17.05
N LEU A 477 -26.75 -11.09 16.29
CA LEU A 477 -26.49 -10.31 15.09
C LEU A 477 -26.85 -8.85 15.36
N VAL A 478 -25.87 -7.96 15.20
CA VAL A 478 -26.00 -6.52 15.36
C VAL A 478 -25.82 -5.87 14.00
N LEU A 479 -26.83 -5.16 13.51
CA LEU A 479 -26.88 -4.67 12.13
C LEU A 479 -27.57 -3.30 12.03
N PRO A 480 -27.35 -2.52 10.95
CA PRO A 480 -28.09 -1.28 10.72
C PRO A 480 -29.59 -1.56 10.58
N ALA A 481 -30.44 -0.65 11.06
CA ALA A 481 -31.89 -0.85 11.04
C ALA A 481 -32.49 -1.12 9.63
N SER A 482 -31.82 -0.64 8.57
CA SER A 482 -32.17 -0.93 7.18
C SER A 482 -32.05 -2.40 6.80
N LEU A 483 -31.20 -3.17 7.49
CA LEU A 483 -30.87 -4.55 7.11
C LEU A 483 -31.73 -5.60 7.81
N LEU A 484 -32.51 -5.21 8.83
CA LEU A 484 -33.36 -6.13 9.59
C LEU A 484 -34.29 -6.94 8.67
N ALA A 485 -34.97 -6.25 7.76
CA ALA A 485 -35.90 -6.88 6.83
C ALA A 485 -35.20 -7.79 5.81
N ASN A 486 -33.98 -7.43 5.39
CA ASN A 486 -33.17 -8.24 4.48
C ASN A 486 -32.74 -9.54 5.16
N TRP A 487 -32.15 -9.45 6.36
CA TRP A 487 -31.76 -10.61 7.16
C TRP A 487 -32.94 -11.53 7.47
N LYS A 488 -34.11 -10.98 7.83
CA LYS A 488 -35.34 -11.75 8.00
C LYS A 488 -35.68 -12.57 6.76
N SER A 489 -35.63 -11.93 5.59
CA SER A 489 -35.94 -12.58 4.31
C SER A 489 -34.92 -13.64 3.94
N GLU A 490 -33.63 -13.38 4.15
CA GLU A 490 -32.54 -14.32 3.85
C GLU A 490 -32.57 -15.53 4.79
N ILE A 491 -32.82 -15.34 6.09
CA ILE A 491 -32.97 -16.45 7.05
C ILE A 491 -34.16 -17.33 6.64
N GLN A 492 -35.33 -16.74 6.35
CA GLN A 492 -36.51 -17.50 5.94
C GLN A 492 -36.29 -18.27 4.64
N ARG A 493 -35.52 -17.70 3.70
CA ARG A 493 -35.22 -18.33 2.42
C ARG A 493 -34.19 -19.44 2.54
N PHE A 494 -33.05 -19.16 3.17
CA PHE A 494 -31.86 -20.02 3.14
C PHE A 494 -31.72 -20.91 4.37
N ALA A 495 -32.19 -20.48 5.54
CA ALA A 495 -32.00 -21.18 6.81
C ALA A 495 -33.28 -21.21 7.68
N PRO A 496 -34.42 -21.70 7.15
CA PRO A 496 -35.73 -21.62 7.83
C PRO A 496 -35.78 -22.44 9.14
N THR A 497 -34.83 -23.36 9.35
CA THR A 497 -34.75 -24.14 10.58
C THR A 497 -34.14 -23.35 11.74
N LEU A 498 -33.55 -22.17 11.52
CA LEU A 498 -33.02 -21.31 12.58
C LEU A 498 -34.16 -20.59 13.31
N ARG A 499 -34.24 -20.75 14.64
CA ARG A 499 -35.18 -20.02 15.48
C ARG A 499 -34.63 -18.62 15.72
N MET A 500 -35.29 -17.61 15.14
CA MET A 500 -34.86 -16.21 15.23
C MET A 500 -35.76 -15.38 16.14
N ARG A 501 -35.17 -14.42 16.88
CA ARG A 501 -35.89 -13.39 17.64
C ARG A 501 -35.38 -12.00 17.27
N PHE A 502 -36.29 -11.05 17.11
CA PHE A 502 -35.95 -9.66 16.81
C PHE A 502 -36.10 -8.80 18.05
N VAL A 503 -35.09 -8.00 18.36
CA VAL A 503 -35.14 -7.01 19.44
C VAL A 503 -35.19 -5.62 18.80
N HIS A 504 -36.31 -5.33 18.15
CA HIS A 504 -36.56 -4.04 17.54
C HIS A 504 -38.07 -3.76 17.42
N PRO A 505 -38.55 -2.55 17.73
CA PRO A 505 -39.99 -2.22 17.69
C PRO A 505 -40.68 -2.39 16.34
N SER A 506 -39.93 -2.52 15.24
CA SER A 506 -40.52 -2.76 13.91
C SER A 506 -40.99 -4.21 13.72
N GLU A 507 -40.41 -5.15 14.46
CA GLU A 507 -40.67 -6.59 14.32
C GLU A 507 -41.29 -7.19 15.59
N SER A 508 -41.04 -6.62 16.76
CA SER A 508 -41.56 -7.09 18.05
C SER A 508 -42.35 -6.00 18.79
N GLY A 509 -43.44 -6.43 19.46
CA GLY A 509 -44.29 -5.57 20.28
C GLY A 509 -43.61 -5.15 21.57
N LYS A 510 -44.12 -4.08 22.22
CA LYS A 510 -43.54 -3.55 23.48
C LYS A 510 -43.50 -4.60 24.59
N GLU A 511 -44.58 -5.37 24.76
CA GLU A 511 -44.69 -6.43 25.77
C GLU A 511 -43.70 -7.57 25.53
N GLU A 512 -43.48 -7.95 24.27
CA GLU A 512 -42.50 -8.97 23.91
C GLU A 512 -41.07 -8.51 24.25
N LEU A 513 -40.75 -7.26 23.91
CA LEU A 513 -39.45 -6.66 24.23
C LEU A 513 -39.23 -6.57 25.75
N ALA A 514 -40.27 -6.25 26.53
CA ALA A 514 -40.21 -6.21 27.99
C ALA A 514 -39.95 -7.61 28.58
N ARG A 515 -40.69 -8.64 28.12
CA ARG A 515 -40.48 -10.04 28.55
C ARG A 515 -39.05 -10.53 28.28
N MET A 516 -38.48 -10.19 27.13
CA MET A 516 -37.08 -10.54 26.82
C MET A 516 -36.10 -9.88 27.79
N ALA A 517 -36.37 -8.62 28.17
CA ALA A 517 -35.52 -7.87 29.10
C ALA A 517 -35.64 -8.37 30.56
N GLU A 518 -36.81 -8.84 30.98
CA GLU A 518 -37.05 -9.39 32.33
C GLU A 518 -36.33 -10.71 32.58
N ASN A 519 -36.16 -11.56 31.55
CA ASN A 519 -35.50 -12.85 31.72
C ASN A 519 -34.50 -13.19 30.59
N PRO A 520 -33.38 -12.44 30.47
CA PRO A 520 -32.42 -12.60 29.39
C PRO A 520 -31.80 -14.00 29.31
N GLY A 521 -31.64 -14.67 30.46
CA GLY A 521 -31.05 -16.02 30.56
C GLY A 521 -31.87 -17.12 29.88
N LYS A 522 -33.17 -16.89 29.60
CA LYS A 522 -34.02 -17.85 28.88
C LYS A 522 -33.92 -17.73 27.35
N ILE A 523 -33.34 -16.65 26.82
CA ILE A 523 -33.36 -16.36 25.39
C ILE A 523 -32.70 -17.46 24.55
N GLY A 524 -31.68 -18.15 25.09
CA GLY A 524 -31.00 -19.27 24.43
C GLY A 524 -31.80 -20.58 24.36
N LYS A 525 -32.88 -20.72 25.13
CA LYS A 525 -33.81 -21.85 24.99
C LYS A 525 -34.77 -21.65 23.82
N ASP A 526 -35.15 -20.41 23.57
CA ASP A 526 -36.23 -20.05 22.64
C ASP A 526 -35.71 -19.51 21.29
N ALA A 527 -34.42 -19.17 21.20
CA ALA A 527 -33.81 -18.63 20.00
C ALA A 527 -32.42 -19.25 19.77
N ASP A 528 -32.14 -19.57 18.51
CA ASP A 528 -30.78 -19.89 18.05
C ASP A 528 -30.03 -18.60 17.71
N VAL A 529 -30.75 -17.59 17.20
CA VAL A 529 -30.22 -16.31 16.73
C VAL A 529 -31.09 -15.15 17.19
N VAL A 530 -30.47 -14.12 17.76
CA VAL A 530 -31.12 -12.86 18.15
C VAL A 530 -30.61 -11.74 17.23
N LEU A 531 -31.51 -10.95 16.67
CA LEU A 531 -31.19 -9.84 15.77
C LEU A 531 -31.56 -8.51 16.42
N THR A 532 -30.64 -7.56 16.41
CA THR A 532 -30.84 -6.23 16.99
C THR A 532 -30.10 -5.17 16.17
N THR A 533 -30.25 -3.90 16.54
CA THR A 533 -29.53 -2.79 15.92
C THR A 533 -28.50 -2.17 16.86
N TYR A 534 -27.48 -1.51 16.30
CA TYR A 534 -26.48 -0.78 17.09
C TYR A 534 -27.13 0.22 18.07
N GLY A 535 -28.21 0.88 17.65
CA GLY A 535 -28.96 1.79 18.52
C GLY A 535 -29.75 1.09 19.63
N MET A 536 -30.26 -0.12 19.38
CA MET A 536 -31.02 -0.90 20.37
C MET A 536 -30.12 -1.47 21.47
N LEU A 537 -28.86 -1.82 21.17
CA LEU A 537 -27.89 -2.22 22.21
C LEU A 537 -27.74 -1.17 23.31
N LEU A 538 -27.78 0.12 22.94
CA LEU A 538 -27.68 1.22 23.92
C LEU A 538 -28.94 1.38 24.78
N ARG A 539 -30.09 0.95 24.27
CA ARG A 539 -31.40 1.09 24.94
C ARG A 539 -31.75 -0.13 25.79
N GLN A 540 -31.08 -1.25 25.58
CA GLN A 540 -31.39 -2.54 26.19
C GLN A 540 -30.14 -3.09 26.89
N PRO A 541 -29.85 -2.68 28.14
CA PRO A 541 -28.59 -3.02 28.81
C PRO A 541 -28.40 -4.52 29.05
N TRP A 542 -29.50 -5.29 29.11
CA TRP A 542 -29.49 -6.73 29.36
C TRP A 542 -28.69 -7.55 28.34
N PHE A 543 -28.43 -7.02 27.14
CA PHE A 543 -27.55 -7.68 26.16
C PHE A 543 -26.15 -8.01 26.73
N LEU A 544 -25.67 -7.22 27.70
CA LEU A 544 -24.38 -7.38 28.36
C LEU A 544 -24.36 -8.54 29.39
N ASP A 545 -25.53 -8.97 29.85
CA ASP A 545 -25.68 -10.02 30.87
C ASP A 545 -25.77 -11.43 30.25
N VAL A 546 -26.06 -11.51 28.95
CA VAL A 546 -26.15 -12.76 28.21
C VAL A 546 -24.78 -13.20 27.70
N ALA A 547 -24.47 -14.48 27.88
CA ALA A 547 -23.30 -15.11 27.26
C ALA A 547 -23.66 -15.59 25.84
N TRP A 548 -23.11 -14.92 24.83
CA TRP A 548 -23.35 -15.21 23.42
C TRP A 548 -22.38 -16.27 22.91
N ARG A 549 -22.85 -17.17 22.03
CA ARG A 549 -21.97 -18.11 21.34
C ARG A 549 -21.10 -17.36 20.33
N ILE A 550 -21.74 -16.63 19.43
CA ILE A 550 -21.05 -15.72 18.51
C ILE A 550 -21.76 -14.36 18.52
N VAL A 551 -20.99 -13.29 18.39
CA VAL A 551 -21.50 -11.95 18.09
C VAL A 551 -21.06 -11.57 16.69
N VAL A 552 -22.01 -11.33 15.80
CA VAL A 552 -21.78 -10.91 14.42
C VAL A 552 -22.18 -9.46 14.26
N LEU A 553 -21.25 -8.62 13.80
CA LEU A 553 -21.51 -7.24 13.42
C LEU A 553 -21.63 -7.15 11.91
N ASP A 554 -22.80 -6.77 11.40
CA ASP A 554 -22.96 -6.43 9.99
C ASP A 554 -22.73 -4.92 9.79
N GLU A 555 -22.10 -4.55 8.68
CA GLU A 555 -21.63 -3.18 8.41
C GLU A 555 -20.79 -2.64 9.59
N ALA A 556 -19.72 -3.38 9.94
CA ALA A 556 -18.87 -3.15 11.11
C ALA A 556 -18.14 -1.80 11.11
N GLN A 557 -18.15 -1.03 10.02
CA GLN A 557 -17.72 0.37 10.02
C GLN A 557 -18.50 1.23 11.03
N ALA A 558 -19.67 0.77 11.50
CA ALA A 558 -20.38 1.37 12.62
C ALA A 558 -19.50 1.50 13.89
N ILE A 559 -18.53 0.61 14.11
CA ILE A 559 -17.66 0.64 15.30
C ILE A 559 -16.27 1.26 15.04
N LYS A 560 -16.08 2.00 13.94
CA LYS A 560 -14.78 2.56 13.56
C LYS A 560 -14.17 3.52 14.57
N ASN A 561 -15.01 4.28 15.29
CA ASN A 561 -14.57 5.21 16.32
C ASN A 561 -14.51 4.51 17.69
N PRO A 562 -13.32 4.28 18.29
CA PRO A 562 -13.19 3.69 19.63
C PRO A 562 -13.90 4.45 20.75
N ALA A 563 -13.95 5.78 20.65
CA ALA A 563 -14.50 6.64 21.67
C ALA A 563 -16.03 6.66 21.67
N ALA A 564 -16.67 6.20 20.60
CA ALA A 564 -18.13 6.23 20.49
C ALA A 564 -18.77 5.28 21.51
N ARG A 565 -19.86 5.75 22.14
CA ARG A 565 -20.62 4.97 23.14
C ARG A 565 -21.09 3.61 22.58
N GLN A 566 -21.48 3.56 21.32
CA GLN A 566 -21.88 2.32 20.65
C GLN A 566 -20.73 1.32 20.57
N THR A 567 -19.53 1.75 20.17
CA THR A 567 -18.33 0.91 20.05
C THR A 567 -17.96 0.32 21.41
N ARG A 568 -17.91 1.17 22.45
CA ARG A 568 -17.65 0.74 23.83
C ARG A 568 -18.68 -0.27 24.33
N THR A 569 -19.95 -0.10 23.98
CA THR A 569 -21.03 -1.02 24.40
C THR A 569 -20.91 -2.36 23.70
N VAL A 570 -20.69 -2.36 22.37
CA VAL A 570 -20.51 -3.58 21.57
C VAL A 570 -19.32 -4.40 22.07
N LYS A 571 -18.19 -3.75 22.38
CA LYS A 571 -16.98 -4.42 22.87
C LYS A 571 -17.12 -5.05 24.26
N ARG A 572 -18.12 -4.62 25.05
CA ARG A 572 -18.43 -5.20 26.37
C ARG A 572 -19.29 -6.47 26.30
N LEU A 573 -19.79 -6.84 25.12
CA LEU A 573 -20.58 -8.07 24.96
C LEU A 573 -19.73 -9.30 25.29
N LYS A 574 -20.29 -10.20 26.10
CA LYS A 574 -19.68 -11.49 26.47
C LYS A 574 -19.94 -12.49 25.35
N SER A 575 -18.90 -12.92 24.65
CA SER A 575 -19.04 -13.83 23.52
C SER A 575 -17.87 -14.78 23.39
N ASP A 576 -18.14 -16.03 23.02
CA ASP A 576 -17.07 -17.01 22.76
C ASP A 576 -16.32 -16.67 21.46
N MET A 577 -17.03 -16.18 20.43
CA MET A 577 -16.45 -15.73 19.16
C MET A 577 -17.04 -14.41 18.68
N ARG A 578 -16.27 -13.68 17.87
CA ARG A 578 -16.67 -12.39 17.29
C ARG A 578 -16.41 -12.35 15.80
N ILE A 579 -17.42 -11.95 15.03
CA ILE A 579 -17.33 -11.85 13.57
C ILE A 579 -17.71 -10.43 13.17
N ALA A 580 -16.93 -9.83 12.28
CA ALA A 580 -17.25 -8.57 11.65
C ALA A 580 -17.45 -8.78 10.15
N LEU A 581 -18.54 -8.23 9.62
CA LEU A 581 -18.83 -8.18 8.18
C LEU A 581 -18.67 -6.74 7.73
N THR A 582 -17.86 -6.52 6.71
CA THR A 582 -17.64 -5.19 6.13
C THR A 582 -17.29 -5.34 4.65
N GLY A 583 -17.54 -4.31 3.84
CA GLY A 583 -16.99 -4.24 2.48
C GLY A 583 -15.61 -3.56 2.44
N THR A 584 -15.26 -2.84 3.51
CA THR A 584 -14.08 -1.97 3.58
C THR A 584 -13.49 -2.06 4.99
N PRO A 585 -12.59 -3.03 5.26
CA PRO A 585 -12.07 -3.28 6.60
C PRO A 585 -11.16 -2.13 7.10
N VAL A 586 -10.53 -1.39 6.19
CA VAL A 586 -9.88 -0.10 6.46
C VAL A 586 -10.52 0.92 5.53
N GLU A 587 -11.22 1.88 6.11
CA GLU A 587 -11.96 2.89 5.33
C GLU A 587 -11.11 4.15 5.11
N ASN A 588 -10.54 4.71 6.19
CA ASN A 588 -9.83 6.00 6.09
C ASN A 588 -8.58 6.12 7.00
N ARG A 589 -8.44 5.30 8.05
CA ARG A 589 -7.37 5.44 9.06
C ARG A 589 -6.95 4.09 9.66
N LEU A 590 -5.69 3.98 10.07
CA LEU A 590 -5.19 2.84 10.87
C LEU A 590 -5.94 2.68 12.21
N SER A 591 -6.50 3.76 12.77
CA SER A 591 -7.35 3.70 13.96
C SER A 591 -8.64 2.89 13.76
N ASP A 592 -9.17 2.86 12.53
CA ASP A 592 -10.37 2.09 12.20
C ASP A 592 -10.05 0.59 12.27
N LEU A 593 -8.87 0.21 11.75
CA LEU A 593 -8.33 -1.14 11.83
C LEU A 593 -8.13 -1.56 13.29
N TRP A 594 -7.54 -0.68 14.12
CA TRP A 594 -7.38 -0.96 15.55
C TRP A 594 -8.73 -1.22 16.22
N SER A 595 -9.74 -0.37 15.96
CA SER A 595 -11.05 -0.53 16.59
C SER A 595 -11.72 -1.86 16.22
N LEU A 596 -11.58 -2.26 14.94
CA LEU A 596 -12.09 -3.52 14.42
C LEU A 596 -11.38 -4.72 15.04
N LEU A 597 -10.04 -4.73 15.07
CA LEU A 597 -9.26 -5.84 15.61
C LEU A 597 -9.39 -5.96 17.13
N ASP A 598 -9.53 -4.85 17.84
CA ASP A 598 -9.83 -4.85 19.28
C ASP A 598 -11.23 -5.40 19.57
N PHE A 599 -12.18 -5.28 18.64
CA PHE A 599 -13.43 -6.03 18.74
C PHE A 599 -13.20 -7.51 18.48
N LEU A 600 -12.52 -7.90 17.39
CA LEU A 600 -12.37 -9.31 16.99
C LEU A 600 -11.55 -10.12 18.00
N CYS A 601 -10.36 -9.60 18.33
CA CYS A 601 -9.37 -10.23 19.18
C CYS A 601 -8.87 -9.18 20.21
N PRO A 602 -9.66 -8.90 21.27
CA PRO A 602 -9.30 -7.91 22.28
C PRO A 602 -7.88 -8.17 22.81
N GLY A 603 -7.07 -7.11 22.86
CA GLY A 603 -5.67 -7.22 23.26
C GLY A 603 -4.70 -7.41 22.09
N LEU A 604 -5.04 -8.00 20.94
CA LEU A 604 -4.05 -8.30 19.87
C LEU A 604 -3.12 -7.11 19.53
N LEU A 605 -3.70 -5.92 19.38
CA LEU A 605 -2.97 -4.69 19.04
C LEU A 605 -2.68 -3.78 20.25
N GLY A 606 -2.98 -4.24 21.47
CA GLY A 606 -2.78 -3.45 22.67
C GLY A 606 -3.75 -2.30 22.87
N THR A 607 -3.38 -1.38 23.76
CA THR A 607 -4.13 -0.14 23.97
C THR A 607 -4.03 0.79 22.76
N GLN A 608 -5.02 1.66 22.58
CA GLN A 608 -5.04 2.63 21.48
C GLN A 608 -3.80 3.54 21.47
N LYS A 609 -3.29 3.91 22.66
CA LYS A 609 -2.10 4.77 22.81
C LYS A 609 -0.87 4.10 22.21
N ARG A 610 -0.63 2.83 22.52
CA ARG A 610 0.54 2.10 22.02
C ARG A 610 0.43 1.70 20.58
N PHE A 611 -0.76 1.36 20.12
CA PHE A 611 -0.95 1.14 18.69
C PHE A 611 -0.53 2.38 17.89
N LYS A 612 -0.85 3.59 18.39
CA LYS A 612 -0.44 4.85 17.78
C LYS A 612 1.09 5.07 17.83
N GLU A 613 1.75 4.69 18.93
CA GLU A 613 3.22 4.76 19.04
C GLU A 613 3.89 3.75 18.10
N PHE A 614 3.35 2.54 18.00
CA PHE A 614 3.79 1.50 17.08
C PHE A 614 3.67 1.97 15.62
N THR A 615 2.52 2.50 15.19
CA THR A 615 2.36 3.01 13.82
C THR A 615 3.32 4.17 13.52
N LYS A 616 3.54 5.08 14.48
CA LYS A 616 4.53 6.16 14.33
C LYS A 616 5.96 5.62 14.15
N SER A 617 6.32 4.55 14.85
CA SER A 617 7.64 3.90 14.67
C SER A 617 7.80 3.19 13.32
N LEU A 618 6.70 2.73 12.73
CA LEU A 618 6.68 2.09 11.41
C LEU A 618 6.83 3.13 10.29
N GLU A 619 6.24 4.32 10.46
CA GLU A 619 6.33 5.44 9.52
C GLU A 619 7.75 5.98 9.34
N ALA A 620 8.58 5.87 10.37
CA ALA A 620 9.97 6.31 10.36
C ALA A 620 10.95 5.39 9.59
N ARG A 621 10.50 4.28 9.01
CA ARG A 621 11.35 3.31 8.30
C ARG A 621 11.46 3.63 6.80
N ASP A 622 12.63 3.46 6.18
CA ASP A 622 12.80 3.75 4.74
C ASP A 622 12.20 2.69 3.80
N ARG A 623 12.04 1.44 4.26
CA ARG A 623 11.44 0.33 3.48
C ARG A 623 10.53 -0.55 4.35
N ASP A 624 9.55 -1.19 3.71
CA ASP A 624 8.63 -2.18 4.31
C ASP A 624 7.88 -1.71 5.57
N ARG A 625 7.56 -0.40 5.63
CA ARG A 625 6.98 0.31 6.79
C ARG A 625 5.87 -0.50 7.48
N TYR A 626 4.88 -0.98 6.72
CA TYR A 626 3.70 -1.66 7.28
C TYR A 626 3.72 -3.20 7.21
N ALA A 627 4.81 -3.81 6.72
CA ALA A 627 4.87 -5.27 6.59
C ALA A 627 4.68 -6.02 7.93
N PRO A 628 5.21 -5.55 9.08
CA PRO A 628 4.94 -6.18 10.38
C PRO A 628 3.45 -6.13 10.77
N LEU A 629 2.82 -4.96 10.63
CA LEU A 629 1.40 -4.77 10.93
C LEU A 629 0.51 -5.64 10.04
N ARG A 630 0.84 -5.73 8.74
CA ARG A 630 0.12 -6.58 7.79
C ARG A 630 0.20 -8.05 8.18
N ARG A 631 1.39 -8.55 8.54
CA ARG A 631 1.59 -9.94 9.00
C ARG A 631 0.80 -10.27 10.26
N LEU A 632 0.66 -9.32 11.18
CA LEU A 632 -0.11 -9.47 12.41
C LEU A 632 -1.62 -9.54 12.17
N VAL A 633 -2.13 -8.75 11.22
CA VAL A 633 -3.57 -8.55 11.03
C VAL A 633 -4.18 -9.46 9.95
N GLN A 634 -3.41 -9.81 8.92
CA GLN A 634 -3.89 -10.62 7.79
C GLN A 634 -4.60 -11.93 8.18
N PRO A 635 -4.14 -12.72 9.17
CA PRO A 635 -4.79 -14.00 9.51
C PRO A 635 -6.26 -13.86 9.95
N TYR A 636 -6.67 -12.67 10.38
CA TYR A 636 -8.01 -12.41 10.89
C TYR A 636 -8.95 -11.79 9.85
N ILE A 637 -8.48 -11.51 8.62
CA ILE A 637 -9.25 -10.82 7.58
C ILE A 637 -9.26 -11.65 6.30
N LEU A 638 -10.45 -12.10 5.91
CA LEU A 638 -10.71 -12.70 4.60
C LEU A 638 -11.37 -11.67 3.69
N ARG A 639 -10.69 -11.26 2.62
CA ARG A 639 -11.20 -10.29 1.63
C ARG A 639 -11.06 -10.82 0.22
N ARG A 640 -12.15 -10.77 -0.54
CA ARG A 640 -12.21 -11.10 -1.98
C ARG A 640 -12.92 -9.99 -2.73
N LEU A 641 -12.44 -9.71 -3.94
CA LEU A 641 -12.98 -8.64 -4.79
C LEU A 641 -13.88 -9.22 -5.88
N LYS A 642 -14.92 -8.49 -6.30
CA LYS A 642 -15.77 -8.89 -7.44
C LYS A 642 -15.03 -8.88 -8.77
N THR A 643 -14.02 -8.02 -8.88
CA THR A 643 -13.16 -7.90 -10.07
C THR A 643 -12.17 -9.06 -10.20
N ASP A 644 -12.01 -9.89 -9.17
CA ASP A 644 -11.20 -11.09 -9.25
C ASP A 644 -12.00 -12.17 -10.02
N ARG A 645 -11.57 -12.44 -11.27
CA ARG A 645 -12.21 -13.43 -12.14
C ARG A 645 -12.13 -14.86 -11.59
N ARG A 646 -11.25 -15.15 -10.62
CA ARG A 646 -11.23 -16.43 -9.90
C ARG A 646 -12.40 -16.59 -8.93
N VAL A 647 -13.02 -15.48 -8.52
CA VAL A 647 -14.14 -15.43 -7.54
C VAL A 647 -15.49 -15.36 -8.27
N ILE A 648 -15.61 -14.49 -9.28
CA ILE A 648 -16.80 -14.43 -10.14
C ILE A 648 -16.39 -14.27 -11.62
N SER A 649 -16.79 -15.21 -12.45
CA SER A 649 -16.65 -15.16 -13.92
C SER A 649 -17.83 -14.49 -14.63
N ASP A 650 -19.01 -14.49 -14.02
CA ASP A 650 -20.29 -14.21 -14.71
C ASP A 650 -20.87 -12.81 -14.40
N LEU A 651 -20.15 -11.96 -13.65
CA LEU A 651 -20.62 -10.62 -13.35
C LEU A 651 -20.41 -9.75 -14.59
N PRO A 652 -21.43 -9.04 -15.08
CA PRO A 652 -21.30 -8.16 -16.25
C PRO A 652 -20.30 -7.02 -15.99
N GLU A 653 -19.95 -6.24 -17.01
CA GLU A 653 -18.99 -5.17 -16.85
C GLU A 653 -19.60 -3.96 -16.10
N LYS A 654 -18.76 -3.31 -15.28
CA LYS A 654 -19.09 -2.02 -14.66
C LYS A 654 -18.20 -0.96 -15.29
N THR A 655 -18.83 0.05 -15.88
CA THR A 655 -18.12 1.19 -16.46
C THR A 655 -18.42 2.43 -15.61
N GLU A 656 -17.38 3.09 -15.11
CA GLU A 656 -17.51 4.34 -14.38
C GLU A 656 -17.08 5.50 -15.28
N VAL A 657 -17.97 6.47 -15.46
CA VAL A 657 -17.75 7.66 -16.28
C VAL A 657 -17.91 8.92 -15.44
N ARG A 658 -16.96 9.84 -15.60
CA ARG A 658 -17.10 11.21 -15.10
C ARG A 658 -18.05 11.96 -16.00
N ALA A 659 -19.15 12.42 -15.43
CA ALA A 659 -20.11 13.27 -16.12
C ALA A 659 -19.83 14.72 -15.70
N PHE A 660 -18.96 15.39 -16.47
CA PHE A 660 -18.66 16.78 -16.25
C PHE A 660 -19.91 17.64 -16.46
N CYS A 661 -20.13 18.57 -15.54
CA CYS A 661 -21.24 19.51 -15.52
C CYS A 661 -20.67 20.92 -15.51
N GLY A 662 -21.19 21.81 -16.35
CA GLY A 662 -20.93 23.24 -16.22
C GLY A 662 -21.73 23.85 -15.07
N LEU A 663 -21.45 25.09 -14.73
CA LEU A 663 -22.31 25.92 -13.89
C LEU A 663 -23.24 26.77 -14.74
N SER A 664 -24.48 26.96 -14.29
CA SER A 664 -25.34 28.01 -14.84
C SER A 664 -24.76 29.40 -14.53
N LYS A 665 -25.18 30.42 -15.28
CA LYS A 665 -24.77 31.82 -15.01
C LYS A 665 -25.11 32.23 -13.57
N ARG A 666 -26.27 31.81 -13.07
CA ARG A 666 -26.72 32.05 -11.69
C ARG A 666 -25.82 31.34 -10.68
N GLN A 667 -25.45 30.08 -10.94
CA GLN A 667 -24.52 29.33 -10.09
C GLN A 667 -23.14 29.99 -10.05
N ALA A 668 -22.57 30.36 -11.20
CA ALA A 668 -21.24 30.96 -11.26
C ALA A 668 -21.17 32.29 -10.48
N ALA A 669 -22.16 33.17 -10.65
CA ALA A 669 -22.23 34.44 -9.93
C ALA A 669 -22.33 34.25 -8.40
N LEU A 670 -23.19 33.33 -7.96
CA LEU A 670 -23.32 33.00 -6.53
C LEU A 670 -22.06 32.33 -5.98
N TYR A 671 -21.37 31.53 -6.79
CA TYR A 671 -20.19 30.80 -6.37
C TYR A 671 -19.03 31.75 -6.14
N THR A 672 -18.78 32.68 -7.07
CA THR A 672 -17.78 33.75 -6.90
C THR A 672 -18.05 34.58 -5.65
N LYS A 673 -19.32 34.97 -5.42
CA LYS A 673 -19.71 35.69 -4.21
C LYS A 673 -19.41 34.87 -2.94
N LEU A 674 -19.72 33.57 -2.96
CA LEU A 674 -19.49 32.69 -1.82
C LEU A 674 -18.00 32.49 -1.51
N VAL A 675 -17.13 32.49 -2.51
CA VAL A 675 -15.66 32.50 -2.32
C VAL A 675 -15.22 33.79 -1.65
N GLN A 676 -15.70 34.95 -2.11
CA GLN A 676 -15.38 36.24 -1.49
C GLN A 676 -15.85 36.30 -0.03
N GLU A 677 -17.09 35.87 0.25
CA GLU A 677 -17.62 35.79 1.61
C GLU A 677 -16.77 34.88 2.51
N LEU A 678 -16.21 33.78 1.97
CA LEU A 678 -15.32 32.91 2.74
C LEU A 678 -14.01 33.61 3.07
N THR A 679 -13.40 34.28 2.09
CA THR A 679 -12.13 35.00 2.28
C THR A 679 -12.25 36.02 3.41
N GLU A 680 -13.28 36.87 3.36
CA GLU A 680 -13.55 37.87 4.39
C GLU A 680 -13.82 37.22 5.76
N ALA A 681 -14.54 36.10 5.79
CA ALA A 681 -14.88 35.41 7.03
C ALA A 681 -13.71 34.65 7.67
N LEU A 682 -12.66 34.32 6.93
CA LEU A 682 -11.46 33.64 7.45
C LEU A 682 -10.50 34.60 8.18
N GLU A 683 -10.57 35.90 7.90
CA GLU A 683 -9.67 36.89 8.48
C GLU A 683 -9.69 36.87 10.01
N GLY A 684 -8.54 36.59 10.62
CA GLY A 684 -8.36 36.59 12.08
C GLY A 684 -9.01 35.41 12.81
N LEU A 685 -9.43 34.34 12.11
CA LEU A 685 -9.98 33.14 12.74
C LEU A 685 -8.97 31.99 12.81
N ASP A 686 -8.82 31.43 14.01
CA ASP A 686 -7.94 30.27 14.26
C ASP A 686 -8.65 29.08 14.91
N GLY A 687 -7.95 27.94 14.90
CA GLY A 687 -8.30 26.76 15.68
C GLY A 687 -9.64 26.13 15.32
N ILE A 688 -10.48 25.84 16.32
CA ILE A 688 -11.76 25.13 16.12
C ILE A 688 -12.78 26.00 15.37
N LYS A 689 -12.79 27.32 15.59
CA LYS A 689 -13.73 28.24 14.93
C LYS A 689 -13.49 28.28 13.42
N ARG A 690 -12.22 28.40 13.01
CA ARG A 690 -11.81 28.31 11.60
C ARG A 690 -12.27 26.99 10.96
N ARG A 691 -11.94 25.85 11.58
CA ARG A 691 -12.32 24.53 11.06
C ARG A 691 -13.83 24.37 10.91
N GLY A 692 -14.61 24.88 11.86
CA GLY A 692 -16.08 24.88 11.77
C GLY A 692 -16.61 25.72 10.60
N LEU A 693 -16.05 26.92 10.39
CA LEU A 693 -16.42 27.81 9.28
C LEU A 693 -16.11 27.17 7.93
N VAL A 694 -14.90 26.64 7.75
CA VAL A 694 -14.46 25.97 6.52
C VAL A 694 -15.42 24.84 6.15
N LEU A 695 -15.75 23.96 7.10
CA LEU A 695 -16.72 22.87 6.87
C LEU A 695 -18.11 23.39 6.48
N ALA A 696 -18.57 24.50 7.06
CA ALA A 696 -19.85 25.10 6.70
C ALA A 696 -19.86 25.64 5.26
N TYR A 697 -18.80 26.31 4.82
CA TYR A 697 -18.69 26.82 3.45
C TYR A 697 -18.52 25.70 2.42
N LEU A 698 -17.75 24.64 2.73
CA LEU A 698 -17.64 23.45 1.89
C LEU A 698 -19.02 22.81 1.62
N MET A 699 -19.88 22.80 2.64
CA MET A 699 -21.28 22.38 2.48
C MET A 699 -22.08 23.34 1.58
N ARG A 700 -21.94 24.66 1.76
CA ARG A 700 -22.60 25.67 0.90
C ARG A 700 -22.17 25.56 -0.56
N PHE A 701 -20.89 25.37 -0.85
CA PHE A 701 -20.39 25.16 -2.21
C PHE A 701 -21.01 23.93 -2.86
N LYS A 702 -21.11 22.81 -2.13
CA LYS A 702 -21.79 21.60 -2.61
C LYS A 702 -23.26 21.82 -2.92
N GLN A 703 -23.99 22.49 -2.02
CA GLN A 703 -25.41 22.81 -2.22
C GLN A 703 -25.58 23.67 -3.48
N LEU A 704 -24.72 24.67 -3.67
CA LEU A 704 -24.76 25.53 -4.85
C LEU A 704 -24.44 24.77 -6.15
N CYS A 705 -23.44 23.88 -6.14
CA CYS A 705 -23.10 23.03 -7.29
C CYS A 705 -24.28 22.13 -7.71
N ASN A 706 -25.10 21.70 -6.74
CA ASN A 706 -26.32 20.96 -7.00
C ASN A 706 -27.43 21.84 -7.58
N HIS A 707 -27.79 22.90 -6.88
CA HIS A 707 -28.81 23.85 -7.32
C HIS A 707 -28.76 25.16 -6.48
N PRO A 708 -28.90 26.36 -7.08
CA PRO A 708 -28.99 27.62 -6.32
C PRO A 708 -30.03 27.61 -5.20
N SER A 709 -31.24 27.13 -5.48
CA SER A 709 -32.32 26.99 -4.49
C SER A 709 -32.02 26.06 -3.32
N GLN A 710 -31.08 25.13 -3.46
CA GLN A 710 -30.65 24.32 -2.32
C GLN A 710 -29.88 25.17 -1.30
N LEU A 711 -29.07 26.11 -1.78
CA LEU A 711 -28.36 27.07 -0.93
C LEU A 711 -29.30 28.17 -0.40
N LEU A 712 -30.19 28.69 -1.25
CA LEU A 712 -31.05 29.84 -0.92
C LEU A 712 -32.28 29.46 -0.10
N GLY A 713 -32.75 28.21 -0.19
CA GLY A 713 -33.95 27.75 0.51
C GLY A 713 -35.28 28.31 -0.04
N ASP A 714 -35.28 28.85 -1.26
CA ASP A 714 -36.46 29.46 -1.90
C ASP A 714 -37.43 28.43 -2.56
N GLY A 715 -37.02 27.17 -2.62
CA GLY A 715 -37.81 26.06 -3.19
C GLY A 715 -37.95 26.09 -4.72
N GLN A 716 -37.27 27.00 -5.42
CA GLN A 716 -37.43 27.21 -6.87
C GLN A 716 -36.46 26.34 -7.71
N PHE A 717 -36.64 25.03 -7.69
CA PHE A 717 -35.76 24.07 -8.37
C PHE A 717 -35.93 24.01 -9.91
N GLU A 718 -35.82 25.16 -10.58
CA GLU A 718 -35.90 25.29 -12.03
C GLU A 718 -34.70 24.66 -12.74
N SER A 719 -34.93 23.76 -13.69
CA SER A 719 -33.85 22.97 -14.30
C SER A 719 -32.79 23.81 -15.03
N ALA A 720 -33.18 24.98 -15.56
CA ALA A 720 -32.27 25.89 -16.25
C ALA A 720 -31.25 26.57 -15.32
N ASP A 721 -31.54 26.61 -14.01
CA ASP A 721 -30.67 27.25 -13.02
C ASP A 721 -29.55 26.31 -12.53
N SER A 722 -29.53 25.04 -12.94
CA SER A 722 -28.49 24.08 -12.55
C SER A 722 -27.92 23.33 -13.75
N GLY A 723 -26.60 23.40 -13.91
CA GLY A 723 -25.89 22.60 -14.92
C GLY A 723 -25.97 21.10 -14.66
N LYS A 724 -26.06 20.66 -13.40
CA LYS A 724 -26.29 19.26 -13.06
C LYS A 724 -27.69 18.78 -13.47
N PHE A 725 -28.73 19.61 -13.33
CA PHE A 725 -30.07 19.25 -13.83
C PHE A 725 -30.07 19.14 -15.36
N SER A 726 -29.35 20.03 -16.04
CA SER A 726 -29.17 19.97 -17.49
C SER A 726 -28.50 18.65 -17.92
N ARG A 727 -27.37 18.29 -17.30
CA ARG A 727 -26.67 17.03 -17.57
C ARG A 727 -27.49 15.80 -17.21
N LEU A 728 -28.26 15.86 -16.12
CA LEU A 728 -29.18 14.80 -15.71
C LEU A 728 -30.28 14.59 -16.76
N SER A 729 -30.80 15.66 -17.36
CA SER A 729 -31.79 15.60 -18.43
C SER A 729 -31.25 14.85 -19.66
N GLU A 730 -30.06 15.18 -20.11
CA GLU A 730 -29.40 14.55 -21.26
C GLU A 730 -29.28 13.03 -21.08
N ILE A 731 -28.70 12.62 -19.94
CA ILE A 731 -28.49 11.21 -19.63
C ILE A 731 -29.83 10.49 -19.44
N CYS A 732 -30.76 11.06 -18.67
CA CYS A 732 -32.02 10.38 -18.36
C CYS A 732 -32.97 10.30 -19.56
N ARG A 733 -32.91 11.22 -20.53
CA ARG A 733 -33.69 11.11 -21.77
C ARG A 733 -33.24 9.90 -22.62
N GLU A 734 -31.94 9.65 -22.67
CA GLU A 734 -31.39 8.46 -23.33
C GLU A 734 -31.77 7.17 -22.60
N ILE A 735 -31.69 7.16 -21.26
CA ILE A 735 -32.13 6.02 -20.44
C ILE A 735 -33.63 5.75 -20.64
N ALA A 736 -34.45 6.80 -20.66
CA ALA A 736 -35.89 6.70 -20.85
C ALA A 736 -36.25 6.16 -22.24
N SER A 737 -35.56 6.58 -23.31
CA SER A 737 -35.82 6.10 -24.68
C SER A 737 -35.50 4.62 -24.85
N ARG A 738 -34.55 4.10 -24.06
CA ARG A 738 -34.19 2.67 -23.99
C ARG A 738 -35.05 1.87 -23.00
N GLN A 739 -35.97 2.52 -22.29
CA GLN A 739 -36.80 1.93 -21.24
C GLN A 739 -35.96 1.24 -20.14
N GLU A 740 -34.78 1.79 -19.85
CA GLU A 740 -33.89 1.27 -18.81
C GLU A 740 -34.20 1.90 -17.45
N LYS A 741 -33.81 1.22 -16.37
CA LYS A 741 -34.02 1.71 -15.02
C LYS A 741 -32.76 2.35 -14.44
N THR A 742 -32.93 3.45 -13.72
CA THR A 742 -31.81 4.21 -13.14
C THR A 742 -31.95 4.44 -11.63
N LEU A 743 -30.82 4.40 -10.92
CA LEU A 743 -30.70 4.85 -9.54
C LEU A 743 -30.05 6.23 -9.51
N VAL A 744 -30.63 7.17 -8.77
CA VAL A 744 -30.04 8.51 -8.58
C VAL A 744 -29.72 8.70 -7.10
N PHE A 745 -28.44 8.81 -6.78
CA PHE A 745 -27.95 9.02 -5.42
C PHE A 745 -27.61 10.49 -5.18
N THR A 746 -28.02 11.00 -4.02
CA THR A 746 -27.63 12.34 -3.53
C THR A 746 -27.27 12.28 -2.04
N GLN A 747 -26.30 13.07 -1.57
CA GLN A 747 -26.00 13.16 -0.14
C GLN A 747 -27.06 13.93 0.65
N PHE A 748 -27.84 14.77 -0.04
CA PHE A 748 -28.78 15.71 0.58
C PHE A 748 -30.20 15.18 0.52
N ARG A 749 -30.87 15.12 1.68
CA ARG A 749 -32.26 14.66 1.73
C ARG A 749 -33.18 15.63 1.00
N GLU A 750 -32.96 16.93 1.17
CA GLU A 750 -33.79 17.97 0.55
C GLU A 750 -33.76 17.93 -0.99
N MET A 751 -32.75 17.33 -1.61
CA MET A 751 -32.67 17.16 -3.06
C MET A 751 -33.49 15.97 -3.59
N THR A 752 -33.91 15.04 -2.72
CA THR A 752 -34.56 13.80 -3.18
C THR A 752 -35.91 14.04 -3.85
N ASP A 753 -36.72 14.96 -3.32
CA ASP A 753 -38.03 15.27 -3.89
C ASP A 753 -37.93 16.15 -5.15
N PRO A 754 -37.11 17.24 -5.21
CA PRO A 754 -36.86 17.98 -6.44
C PRO A 754 -36.36 17.12 -7.60
N LEU A 755 -35.41 16.22 -7.33
CA LEU A 755 -34.91 15.28 -8.34
C LEU A 755 -36.02 14.34 -8.82
N ALA A 756 -36.85 13.80 -7.91
CA ALA A 756 -37.94 12.91 -8.29
C ALA A 756 -39.01 13.63 -9.14
N SER A 757 -39.35 14.87 -8.79
CA SER A 757 -40.27 15.70 -9.58
C SER A 757 -39.73 15.96 -10.99
N PHE A 758 -38.46 16.36 -11.09
CA PHE A 758 -37.81 16.61 -12.37
C PHE A 758 -37.72 15.36 -13.26
N LEU A 759 -37.31 14.23 -12.68
CA LEU A 759 -37.23 12.96 -13.40
C LEU A 759 -38.62 12.44 -13.81
N THR A 760 -39.67 12.73 -13.05
CA THR A 760 -41.05 12.38 -13.44
C THR A 760 -41.44 13.06 -14.75
N GLN A 761 -41.03 14.31 -14.98
CA GLN A 761 -41.26 15.02 -16.24
C GLN A 761 -40.50 14.38 -17.40
N ILE A 762 -39.29 13.89 -17.18
CA ILE A 762 -38.46 13.25 -18.22
C ILE A 762 -38.97 11.85 -18.59
N PHE A 763 -39.27 11.03 -17.59
CA PHE A 763 -39.70 9.64 -17.80
C PHE A 763 -41.21 9.50 -18.06
N GLY A 764 -41.99 10.57 -17.87
CA GLY A 764 -43.46 10.55 -17.99
C GLY A 764 -44.18 9.69 -16.95
N LYS A 765 -43.45 9.17 -15.95
CA LYS A 765 -43.96 8.28 -14.90
C LYS A 765 -43.25 8.56 -13.58
N ALA A 766 -44.01 8.56 -12.50
CA ALA A 766 -43.46 8.77 -11.16
C ALA A 766 -42.49 7.64 -10.77
N GLY A 767 -41.36 8.04 -10.20
CA GLY A 767 -40.38 7.13 -9.61
C GLY A 767 -40.61 6.87 -8.13
N LEU A 768 -39.57 6.36 -7.47
CA LEU A 768 -39.55 6.13 -6.02
C LEU A 768 -38.49 7.00 -5.33
N VAL A 769 -38.70 7.27 -4.05
CA VAL A 769 -37.75 8.01 -3.19
C VAL A 769 -37.40 7.19 -1.95
N LEU A 770 -36.15 7.19 -1.50
CA LEU A 770 -35.74 6.55 -0.24
C LEU A 770 -34.72 7.41 0.49
N HIS A 771 -35.05 7.82 1.71
CA HIS A 771 -34.16 8.62 2.55
C HIS A 771 -34.21 8.18 4.02
N GLY A 772 -33.38 8.77 4.88
CA GLY A 772 -33.27 8.38 6.29
C GLY A 772 -34.59 8.38 7.08
N GLY A 773 -35.50 9.33 6.77
CA GLY A 773 -36.83 9.42 7.38
C GLY A 773 -37.85 8.37 6.91
N THR A 774 -37.56 7.54 5.91
CA THR A 774 -38.50 6.51 5.44
C THR A 774 -38.58 5.39 6.48
N ALA A 775 -39.78 5.12 7.00
CA ALA A 775 -40.02 4.06 7.98
C ALA A 775 -39.56 2.69 7.46
N VAL A 776 -38.89 1.90 8.32
CA VAL A 776 -38.27 0.60 7.95
C VAL A 776 -39.25 -0.33 7.24
N LYS A 777 -40.50 -0.43 7.72
CA LYS A 777 -41.56 -1.25 7.11
C LYS A 777 -41.90 -0.86 5.66
N GLN A 778 -41.75 0.41 5.29
CA GLN A 778 -42.04 0.91 3.95
C GLN A 778 -40.87 0.74 2.98
N ARG A 779 -39.64 0.62 3.47
CA ARG A 779 -38.44 0.50 2.63
C ARG A 779 -38.51 -0.75 1.75
N LYS A 780 -38.84 -1.90 2.34
CA LYS A 780 -38.97 -3.17 1.62
C LYS A 780 -40.00 -3.08 0.49
N LYS A 781 -41.18 -2.52 0.76
CA LYS A 781 -42.24 -2.32 -0.24
C LYS A 781 -41.77 -1.50 -1.44
N ARG A 782 -40.99 -0.43 -1.21
CA ARG A 782 -40.42 0.40 -2.30
C ARG A 782 -39.38 -0.36 -3.12
N ILE A 783 -38.49 -1.11 -2.46
CA ILE A 783 -37.47 -1.93 -3.13
C ILE A 783 -38.11 -3.02 -4.00
N ASP A 784 -39.07 -3.76 -3.44
CA ASP A 784 -39.80 -4.81 -4.16
C ASP A 784 -40.58 -4.21 -5.34
N ALA A 785 -41.12 -2.99 -5.20
CA ALA A 785 -41.79 -2.29 -6.30
C ALA A 785 -40.84 -1.89 -7.44
N PHE A 786 -39.63 -1.44 -7.13
CA PHE A 786 -38.61 -1.09 -8.12
C PHE A 786 -38.10 -2.31 -8.89
N GLN A 787 -37.87 -3.42 -8.19
CA GLN A 787 -37.32 -4.66 -8.75
C GLN A 787 -38.29 -5.39 -9.69
N ARG A 788 -39.61 -5.19 -9.54
CA ARG A 788 -40.62 -5.82 -10.42
C ARG A 788 -40.46 -5.40 -11.88
N ASP A 789 -40.75 -6.34 -12.78
CA ASP A 789 -40.88 -6.04 -14.20
C ASP A 789 -42.04 -5.05 -14.42
N GLY A 790 -41.85 -4.02 -15.25
CA GLY A 790 -42.78 -2.89 -15.38
C GLY A 790 -42.87 -1.94 -14.17
N GLY A 791 -42.00 -2.10 -13.16
CA GLY A 791 -41.87 -1.21 -12.01
C GLY A 791 -41.50 0.25 -12.37
N PRO A 792 -41.38 1.16 -11.38
CA PRO A 792 -41.01 2.54 -11.63
C PRO A 792 -39.65 2.68 -12.34
N PRO A 793 -39.49 3.65 -13.27
CA PRO A 793 -38.31 3.74 -14.13
C PRO A 793 -37.07 4.29 -13.40
N PHE A 794 -37.25 5.02 -12.31
CA PHE A 794 -36.14 5.53 -11.52
C PHE A 794 -36.40 5.42 -10.02
N PHE A 795 -35.32 5.40 -9.25
CA PHE A 795 -35.34 5.42 -7.79
C PHE A 795 -34.31 6.44 -7.29
N VAL A 796 -34.77 7.49 -6.61
CA VAL A 796 -33.91 8.50 -5.97
C VAL A 796 -33.61 8.08 -4.54
N LEU A 797 -32.34 8.00 -4.15
CA LEU A 797 -31.90 7.55 -2.83
C LEU A 797 -30.95 8.56 -2.19
N SER A 798 -31.13 8.83 -0.90
CA SER A 798 -30.08 9.52 -0.16
C SER A 798 -28.92 8.56 0.12
N LEU A 799 -27.66 8.98 -0.03
CA LEU A 799 -26.47 8.11 0.07
C LEU A 799 -26.44 7.30 1.38
N LYS A 800 -26.75 7.92 2.52
CA LYS A 800 -26.80 7.21 3.81
C LYS A 800 -27.91 6.16 3.91
N ALA A 801 -29.04 6.37 3.22
CA ALA A 801 -30.18 5.45 3.25
C ALA A 801 -30.02 4.33 2.22
N GLY A 802 -29.57 4.66 1.01
CA GLY A 802 -29.32 3.72 -0.09
C GLY A 802 -28.00 2.97 0.03
N GLY A 803 -27.02 3.52 0.76
CA GLY A 803 -25.71 2.92 1.00
C GLY A 803 -25.70 1.74 1.97
N THR A 804 -26.85 1.23 2.45
CA THR A 804 -26.88 0.14 3.44
C THR A 804 -27.69 -1.08 2.96
N GLY A 805 -27.01 -2.22 2.74
CA GLY A 805 -27.51 -3.58 2.43
C GLY A 805 -28.75 -3.78 1.54
N LEU A 806 -29.14 -2.83 0.68
CA LEU A 806 -30.26 -3.01 -0.26
C LEU A 806 -29.82 -3.79 -1.52
N ASN A 807 -30.76 -4.51 -2.15
CA ASN A 807 -30.57 -5.19 -3.44
C ASN A 807 -31.37 -4.47 -4.53
N LEU A 808 -30.71 -3.86 -5.52
CA LEU A 808 -31.31 -3.01 -6.57
C LEU A 808 -30.81 -3.38 -7.98
N THR A 809 -30.62 -4.66 -8.23
CA THR A 809 -30.12 -5.24 -9.50
C THR A 809 -30.95 -4.92 -10.75
N ALA A 810 -32.20 -4.47 -10.61
CA ALA A 810 -33.02 -4.08 -11.76
C ALA A 810 -32.54 -2.82 -12.49
N ALA A 811 -31.66 -2.01 -11.88
CA ALA A 811 -31.06 -0.85 -12.53
C ALA A 811 -29.77 -1.22 -13.29
N SER A 812 -29.65 -0.76 -14.53
CA SER A 812 -28.42 -0.78 -15.33
C SER A 812 -27.66 0.54 -15.29
N HIS A 813 -28.29 1.61 -14.78
CA HIS A 813 -27.69 2.93 -14.64
C HIS A 813 -27.65 3.38 -13.19
N VAL A 814 -26.52 3.95 -12.78
CA VAL A 814 -26.32 4.57 -11.47
C VAL A 814 -25.79 5.98 -11.66
N ILE A 815 -26.46 6.98 -11.10
CA ILE A 815 -26.06 8.38 -11.16
C ILE A 815 -25.75 8.86 -9.74
N HIS A 816 -24.50 9.25 -9.49
CA HIS A 816 -24.12 10.01 -8.30
C HIS A 816 -24.25 11.49 -8.64
N PHE A 817 -25.35 12.10 -8.20
CA PHE A 817 -25.69 13.49 -8.51
C PHE A 817 -24.72 14.48 -7.84
N ASP A 818 -24.17 14.11 -6.69
CA ASP A 818 -23.17 14.91 -5.98
C ASP A 818 -22.01 14.05 -5.47
N ARG A 819 -20.80 14.63 -5.49
CA ARG A 819 -19.58 13.92 -5.09
C ARG A 819 -19.49 13.80 -3.58
N TRP A 820 -19.28 12.58 -3.12
CA TRP A 820 -18.95 12.25 -1.75
C TRP A 820 -17.46 12.04 -1.59
N TRP A 821 -16.88 12.58 -0.52
CA TRP A 821 -15.42 12.73 -0.41
C TRP A 821 -14.70 11.44 -0.07
N ASN A 822 -15.45 10.47 0.44
CA ASN A 822 -14.99 9.13 0.70
C ASN A 822 -15.48 8.19 -0.43
N PRO A 823 -14.65 7.86 -1.44
CA PRO A 823 -15.04 6.98 -2.53
C PRO A 823 -15.59 5.62 -2.08
N ALA A 824 -15.22 5.12 -0.89
CA ALA A 824 -15.79 3.89 -0.35
C ALA A 824 -17.32 3.94 -0.20
N VAL A 825 -17.88 5.08 0.21
CA VAL A 825 -19.33 5.26 0.42
C VAL A 825 -20.07 5.30 -0.92
N GLU A 826 -19.51 5.96 -1.93
CA GLU A 826 -20.09 5.96 -3.29
C GLU A 826 -20.03 4.58 -3.92
N ASN A 827 -18.89 3.91 -3.82
CA ASN A 827 -18.71 2.55 -4.33
C ASN A 827 -19.69 1.59 -3.66
N GLN A 828 -19.93 1.73 -2.36
CA GLN A 828 -20.95 0.98 -1.63
C GLN A 828 -22.38 1.28 -2.12
N ALA A 829 -22.68 2.49 -2.58
CA ALA A 829 -23.97 2.81 -3.18
C ALA A 829 -24.09 2.25 -4.61
N THR A 830 -23.04 2.34 -5.43
CA THR A 830 -22.97 1.73 -6.78
C THR A 830 -23.17 0.22 -6.74
N ASP A 831 -22.50 -0.45 -5.82
CA ASP A 831 -22.54 -1.89 -5.62
C ASP A 831 -23.93 -2.43 -5.22
N ARG A 832 -24.93 -1.55 -4.98
CA ARG A 832 -26.34 -1.94 -4.81
C ARG A 832 -26.98 -2.42 -6.10
N ALA A 833 -26.58 -1.83 -7.23
CA ALA A 833 -26.96 -2.26 -8.57
C ALA A 833 -25.96 -3.27 -9.14
N PHE A 834 -24.67 -3.07 -8.89
CA PHE A 834 -23.59 -3.96 -9.33
C PHE A 834 -23.37 -5.13 -8.37
N ARG A 835 -24.29 -6.10 -8.35
CA ARG A 835 -24.28 -7.24 -7.42
C ARG A 835 -24.67 -8.54 -8.12
N ILE A 836 -24.31 -9.69 -7.53
CA ILE A 836 -24.74 -11.02 -8.00
C ILE A 836 -26.27 -11.02 -8.22
N GLY A 837 -26.69 -11.41 -9.42
CA GLY A 837 -28.07 -11.32 -9.88
C GLY A 837 -28.28 -10.21 -10.92
N GLN A 838 -27.32 -9.30 -11.08
CA GLN A 838 -27.25 -8.37 -12.21
C GLN A 838 -26.96 -9.14 -13.50
N GLN A 839 -27.75 -8.87 -14.54
CA GLN A 839 -27.66 -9.51 -15.86
C GLN A 839 -27.25 -8.53 -16.96
N ARG A 840 -27.17 -7.23 -16.64
CA ARG A 840 -26.82 -6.15 -17.58
C ARG A 840 -25.56 -5.42 -17.12
N ASN A 841 -24.79 -4.90 -18.07
CA ASN A 841 -23.68 -4.00 -17.77
C ASN A 841 -24.20 -2.80 -16.96
N VAL A 842 -23.43 -2.37 -15.96
CA VAL A 842 -23.79 -1.25 -15.09
C VAL A 842 -22.96 -0.04 -15.46
N LEU A 843 -23.62 1.02 -15.93
CA LEU A 843 -23.00 2.31 -16.22
C LEU A 843 -23.18 3.26 -15.04
N VAL A 844 -22.08 3.80 -14.54
CA VAL A 844 -22.03 4.66 -13.35
C VAL A 844 -21.60 6.06 -13.75
N HIS A 845 -22.51 7.03 -13.64
CA HIS A 845 -22.24 8.43 -13.91
C HIS A 845 -21.93 9.17 -12.61
N LYS A 846 -20.71 9.70 -12.50
CA LYS A 846 -20.27 10.53 -11.36
C LYS A 846 -20.27 11.99 -11.78
N PHE A 847 -21.21 12.78 -11.27
CA PHE A 847 -21.34 14.18 -11.67
C PHE A 847 -20.27 15.02 -11.00
N VAL A 848 -19.58 15.86 -11.77
CA VAL A 848 -18.51 16.75 -11.27
C VAL A 848 -18.69 18.12 -11.90
N CYS A 849 -18.93 19.15 -11.09
CA CYS A 849 -18.95 20.54 -11.59
C CYS A 849 -17.53 21.02 -11.93
N GLN A 850 -17.28 21.36 -13.19
CA GLN A 850 -15.98 21.83 -13.67
C GLN A 850 -15.67 23.25 -13.16
N GLY A 851 -14.39 23.52 -12.97
CA GLY A 851 -13.87 24.77 -12.43
C GLY A 851 -14.20 25.01 -10.96
N THR A 852 -14.80 24.04 -10.26
CA THR A 852 -15.24 24.19 -8.86
C THR A 852 -14.44 23.32 -7.90
N ILE A 853 -14.77 23.46 -6.62
CA ILE A 853 -14.33 22.57 -5.54
C ILE A 853 -14.58 21.08 -5.85
N GLU A 854 -15.65 20.71 -6.59
CA GLU A 854 -15.92 19.31 -6.92
C GLU A 854 -14.84 18.71 -7.83
N GLU A 855 -14.35 19.44 -8.84
CA GLU A 855 -13.27 18.99 -9.74
C GLU A 855 -11.95 18.84 -8.99
N ARG A 856 -11.63 19.81 -8.11
CA ARG A 856 -10.41 19.77 -7.29
C ARG A 856 -10.41 18.58 -6.33
N ILE A 857 -11.54 18.31 -5.69
CA ILE A 857 -11.70 17.16 -4.80
C ILE A 857 -11.65 15.85 -5.57
N ASP A 858 -12.24 15.78 -6.77
CA ASP A 858 -12.16 14.60 -7.63
C ASP A 858 -10.71 14.26 -7.97
N ALA A 859 -9.92 15.26 -8.39
CA ALA A 859 -8.50 15.10 -8.67
C ALA A 859 -7.70 14.62 -7.45
N LEU A 860 -7.94 15.22 -6.26
CA LEU A 860 -7.29 14.80 -5.01
C LEU A 860 -7.63 13.37 -4.59
N ILE A 861 -8.88 12.95 -4.81
CA ILE A 861 -9.31 11.57 -4.54
C ILE A 861 -8.58 10.60 -5.47
N GLU A 862 -8.39 10.97 -6.73
CA GLU A 862 -7.70 10.14 -7.72
C GLU A 862 -6.20 10.00 -7.44
N GLU A 863 -5.52 11.11 -7.15
CA GLU A 863 -4.11 11.13 -6.74
C GLU A 863 -3.89 10.26 -5.49
N LYS A 864 -4.76 10.41 -4.49
CA LYS A 864 -4.74 9.54 -3.31
C LYS A 864 -5.05 8.09 -3.63
N THR A 865 -5.94 7.78 -4.56
CA THR A 865 -6.24 6.38 -4.90
C THR A 865 -5.05 5.71 -5.58
N GLN A 866 -4.25 6.45 -6.35
CA GLN A 866 -3.00 5.96 -6.95
C GLN A 866 -1.89 5.78 -5.90
N LEU A 867 -1.80 6.66 -4.90
CA LEU A 867 -0.82 6.58 -3.80
C LEU A 867 -1.25 5.63 -2.65
N ALA A 868 -2.56 5.39 -2.47
CA ALA A 868 -3.15 4.57 -1.42
C ALA A 868 -2.95 3.05 -1.62
N ALA A 869 -2.29 2.64 -2.70
CA ALA A 869 -1.66 1.32 -2.73
C ALA A 869 -0.67 1.14 -1.56
N ASP A 870 -0.07 2.24 -1.06
CA ASP A 870 0.93 2.21 0.02
C ASP A 870 0.62 3.05 1.28
N LEU A 871 -0.37 3.96 1.28
CA LEU A 871 -0.56 4.92 2.38
C LEU A 871 -2.03 5.14 2.76
N LEU A 872 -2.45 4.57 3.90
CA LEU A 872 -3.81 4.68 4.46
C LEU A 872 -3.85 5.65 5.66
N GLU A 873 -3.57 6.94 5.45
CA GLU A 873 -3.90 7.96 6.46
C GLU A 873 -4.38 9.29 5.86
N GLY A 874 -5.59 9.71 6.27
CA GLY A 874 -6.06 11.09 6.16
C GLY A 874 -7.19 11.31 5.16
N GLY A 875 -8.44 11.20 5.63
CA GLY A 875 -9.63 11.60 4.85
C GLY A 875 -9.57 13.06 4.40
N THR A 876 -10.11 13.34 3.22
CA THR A 876 -10.04 14.64 2.51
C THR A 876 -10.54 15.82 3.35
N ASP A 877 -11.55 15.63 4.21
CA ASP A 877 -12.07 16.67 5.11
C ASP A 877 -10.98 17.26 6.03
N LYS A 878 -10.17 16.38 6.63
CA LYS A 878 -9.16 16.82 7.61
C LYS A 878 -8.03 17.57 6.92
N MET A 879 -7.67 17.16 5.70
CA MET A 879 -6.68 17.85 4.88
C MET A 879 -7.12 19.28 4.58
N LEU A 880 -8.39 19.46 4.21
CA LEU A 880 -8.95 20.76 3.85
C LEU A 880 -9.06 21.73 5.01
N THR A 881 -9.41 21.24 6.20
CA THR A 881 -9.50 22.07 7.40
C THR A 881 -8.14 22.47 7.96
N GLU A 882 -7.06 21.81 7.54
CA GLU A 882 -5.69 22.04 8.03
C GLU A 882 -4.82 22.78 6.99
N MET A 883 -5.33 23.00 5.76
CA MET A 883 -4.70 23.89 4.76
C MET A 883 -4.64 25.32 5.27
N THR A 884 -3.64 26.08 4.81
CA THR A 884 -3.56 27.53 5.02
C THR A 884 -4.71 28.25 4.32
N ASP A 885 -5.02 29.48 4.72
CA ASP A 885 -6.11 30.25 4.09
C ASP A 885 -5.86 30.45 2.59
N SER A 886 -4.63 30.79 2.20
CA SER A 886 -4.25 30.96 0.79
C SER A 886 -4.47 29.70 -0.04
N GLU A 887 -4.04 28.54 0.47
CA GLU A 887 -4.24 27.25 -0.20
C GLU A 887 -5.73 26.90 -0.32
N LEU A 888 -6.49 27.12 0.76
CA LEU A 888 -7.93 26.85 0.77
C LEU A 888 -8.67 27.74 -0.24
N ILE A 889 -8.38 29.04 -0.28
CA ILE A 889 -8.99 29.98 -1.22
C ILE A 889 -8.63 29.62 -2.66
N GLN A 890 -7.38 29.29 -2.95
CA GLN A 890 -6.98 28.81 -4.28
C GLN A 890 -7.75 27.55 -4.68
N MET A 891 -7.99 26.66 -3.71
CA MET A 891 -8.65 25.38 -3.93
C MET A 891 -10.17 25.51 -4.12
N VAL A 892 -10.83 26.48 -3.48
CA VAL A 892 -12.27 26.74 -3.71
C VAL A 892 -12.53 27.73 -4.84
N SER A 893 -11.53 28.47 -5.30
CA SER A 893 -11.68 29.49 -6.35
C SER A 893 -12.24 28.91 -7.66
N LEU A 894 -13.13 29.68 -8.28
CA LEU A 894 -13.79 29.30 -9.52
C LEU A 894 -12.85 29.51 -10.71
N ASP A 895 -12.60 28.46 -11.49
CA ASP A 895 -12.01 28.57 -12.81
C ASP A 895 -13.13 28.75 -13.84
N ILE A 896 -13.43 30.01 -14.17
CA ILE A 896 -14.52 30.38 -15.08
C ILE A 896 -14.32 29.75 -16.47
N SER A 897 -13.07 29.63 -16.93
CA SER A 897 -12.77 29.09 -18.27
C SER A 897 -13.19 27.62 -18.43
N ARG A 898 -13.20 26.88 -17.33
CA ARG A 898 -13.64 25.48 -17.26
C ARG A 898 -15.09 25.32 -16.83
N ALA A 899 -15.66 26.30 -16.12
CA ALA A 899 -16.99 26.20 -15.53
C ALA A 899 -18.14 26.43 -16.53
N THR A 900 -17.89 27.10 -17.65
CA THR A 900 -18.86 27.26 -18.74
C THR A 900 -18.57 26.26 -19.85
N LEU A 901 -19.39 25.20 -19.96
CA LEU A 901 -19.40 24.27 -21.09
C LEU A 901 -20.13 24.86 -22.29
#